data_AF-A0A5R8Z3Q3-F1
#
_entry.id   AF-A0A5R8Z3Q3-F1
#
_cell.length_a   1.000
_cell.length_b   1.000
_cell.length_c   1.000
_cell.angle_alpha   90.00
_cell.angle_beta   90.00
_cell.angle_gamma   90.00
#
_symmetry.space_group_name_H-M   'P 1'
#
loop_
_entity.id
_entity.type
_entity.pdbx_description
1 polymer ?
#
loop_
_entity_poly.entity_id
_entity_poly.type
_entity_poly.pdbx_seq_one_letter_code
_entity_poly.pdbx_strand_id
1 'polypeptide(L)'
;MTRRLPAVVLLVTGLSIGAVAARAETGPGGAAAERCVPGTCFAVTAALDRAPAVGETATLTVTVSSREKAADVRVVTDLPGNLRWVRPPDGTSRGPATIGRSRLDRASRTGPMRRNERVTYVGTVTATEPGPAAVNVHVSDGRPGPGNEALAYVTVGEERSFFGMARPATATPPPTTEDAAVDAAVDAAEADTCVQGRVSHVTAEGPFQGVPRLRLQAFDRDAEGGDDLLARGETDDQGDYELCFDGSDGDESGGQDVYVKGLSFSDYWSVEDPRTRGLYTFQTPVVADVEQGGREIVNYLSPPGSTDEGAFRIFTAAHATWKAYTGWAGNPGGCWVAGAAPCRQAVILWAPDVTIADAHYTLPDDTIHLSATEQLEKMTVSHELGHFIMDYVYSDAYPPTPSCNSHFILSASSEGCAWTEGWADWLAAQTYGDTRYCWGPLDPPVELESPTWGSPGWEGSIGPDIEGRVAGALMDLADGDPRNEIYWDLSSEGPEKIVSVVRASKPNTVGEFKNALLPAVPTAGGKSNVLAALFQNTVDDVFYEPLLDRVELNRPSFWGGDFSFTTTRPTWSVVAALHVGDPANDTSLSLYKAAGATGGDVISSWMPRSDQPDFIAVDATSGPRTHLPRVSTLSAGDSYLVEFAESEGPLAPGSSTELSMESADVVEIRTADLTAGVPVTFTVTPLDGQDLDVFVMAPSATRWARPRADAKGAFTKGPSAAERLTVTPGVTGAHAVIVIQKSGSGRFRLARS
;
A
#
# COMPACT_ATOMS: atom_id res chain seq x y z
N MET A 1 34.89 8.26 54.34
CA MET A 1 35.60 7.03 53.91
C MET A 1 35.00 5.84 54.63
N THR A 2 34.58 4.81 53.88
CA THR A 2 34.37 3.41 54.30
C THR A 2 33.33 3.15 55.41
N ARG A 3 32.33 2.26 55.30
CA ARG A 3 32.35 0.90 54.75
C ARG A 3 30.92 0.34 54.61
N ARG A 4 30.81 -0.51 53.60
CA ARG A 4 29.76 -1.47 53.20
C ARG A 4 29.07 -2.27 54.33
N LEU A 5 27.74 -2.46 54.16
CA LEU A 5 26.88 -3.69 54.18
C LEU A 5 27.12 -4.80 55.24
N PRO A 6 26.04 -5.44 55.76
CA PRO A 6 25.30 -6.51 55.04
C PRO A 6 23.75 -6.42 55.17
N ALA A 7 22.99 -6.61 54.08
CA ALA A 7 22.32 -7.85 53.64
C ALA A 7 21.41 -8.52 54.70
N VAL A 8 20.10 -8.61 54.44
CA VAL A 8 19.28 -9.85 54.46
C VAL A 8 17.89 -9.55 53.88
N VAL A 9 17.45 -10.51 53.08
CA VAL A 9 16.26 -10.63 52.22
C VAL A 9 14.96 -10.74 53.01
N LEU A 10 13.87 -10.14 52.51
CA LEU A 10 12.53 -10.72 52.65
C LEU A 10 11.69 -10.40 51.40
N LEU A 11 11.28 -11.46 50.70
CA LEU A 11 10.28 -11.42 49.64
C LEU A 11 8.94 -10.96 50.22
N VAL A 12 8.31 -9.99 49.57
CA VAL A 12 6.86 -9.77 49.65
C VAL A 12 6.34 -9.61 48.22
N THR A 13 5.45 -10.54 47.86
CA THR A 13 4.59 -10.55 46.68
C THR A 13 3.76 -9.27 46.60
N GLY A 14 4.06 -8.39 45.65
CA GLY A 14 3.26 -7.21 45.35
C GLY A 14 2.28 -7.48 44.21
N LEU A 15 0.99 -7.54 44.53
CA LEU A 15 -0.09 -7.27 43.58
C LEU A 15 0.04 -5.81 43.13
N SER A 16 0.53 -5.59 41.91
CA SER A 16 0.47 -4.28 41.25
C SER A 16 -0.92 -4.09 40.63
N ILE A 17 -1.71 -3.24 41.29
CA ILE A 17 -2.92 -2.62 40.76
C ILE A 17 -2.48 -1.79 39.54
N GLY A 18 -2.82 -2.26 38.34
CA GLY A 18 -2.61 -1.51 37.10
C GLY A 18 -3.57 -0.32 37.08
N ALA A 19 -3.08 0.84 37.49
CA ALA A 19 -3.75 2.11 37.26
C ALA A 19 -3.69 2.40 35.75
N VAL A 20 -4.79 2.11 35.06
CA VAL A 20 -5.05 2.62 33.71
C VAL A 20 -5.18 4.12 33.85
N ALA A 21 -4.15 4.85 33.43
CA ALA A 21 -4.19 6.29 33.34
C ALA A 21 -5.20 6.65 32.24
N ALA A 22 -6.38 7.10 32.65
CA ALA A 22 -7.33 7.79 31.79
C ALA A 22 -6.62 8.99 31.16
N ARG A 23 -6.33 8.91 29.86
CA ARG A 23 -5.99 10.07 29.06
C ARG A 23 -7.28 10.83 28.81
N ALA A 24 -7.37 12.03 29.35
CA ALA A 24 -8.39 13.00 28.99
C ALA A 24 -8.24 13.32 27.50
N GLU A 25 -9.24 12.96 26.70
CA GLU A 25 -9.37 13.38 25.31
C GLU A 25 -9.66 14.88 25.28
N THR A 26 -8.69 15.63 24.77
CA THR A 26 -8.90 17.00 24.32
C THR A 26 -9.69 16.93 23.01
N GLY A 27 -10.82 17.62 22.94
CA GLY A 27 -11.68 17.70 21.75
C GLY A 27 -10.97 18.19 20.48
N PRO A 28 -11.68 18.22 19.33
CA PRO A 28 -11.07 18.45 18.03
C PRO A 28 -10.55 19.88 17.94
N GLY A 29 -9.23 20.02 18.04
CA GLY A 29 -8.54 21.24 17.61
C GLY A 29 -8.76 21.38 16.11
N GLY A 30 -9.19 22.57 15.67
CA GLY A 30 -9.48 22.85 14.27
C GLY A 30 -8.36 22.38 13.35
N ALA A 31 -8.75 21.78 12.21
CA ALA A 31 -7.88 21.18 11.21
C ALA A 31 -6.55 21.93 11.09
N ALA A 32 -5.50 21.36 11.68
CA ALA A 32 -4.15 21.81 11.41
C ALA A 32 -3.96 21.62 9.91
N ALA A 33 -3.70 22.72 9.18
CA ALA A 33 -3.33 22.64 7.78
C ALA A 33 -2.29 21.53 7.62
N GLU A 34 -2.64 20.52 6.84
CA GLU A 34 -1.87 19.29 6.67
C GLU A 34 -0.41 19.65 6.40
N ARG A 35 0.46 19.29 7.34
CA ARG A 35 1.89 19.53 7.22
C ARG A 35 2.42 18.58 6.16
N CYS A 36 3.27 19.05 5.26
CA CYS A 36 3.88 18.15 4.30
C CYS A 36 4.72 17.09 5.04
N VAL A 37 4.62 15.84 4.58
CA VAL A 37 5.40 14.71 5.11
C VAL A 37 6.89 14.96 4.81
N PRO A 38 7.81 14.72 5.76
CA PRO A 38 9.25 14.77 5.50
C PRO A 38 9.61 14.02 4.21
N GLY A 39 10.36 14.66 3.31
CA GLY A 39 10.69 14.10 1.98
C GLY A 39 9.74 14.51 0.85
N THR A 40 8.61 15.17 1.14
CA THR A 40 7.66 15.68 0.10
C THR A 40 7.51 17.20 0.09
N CYS A 41 8.20 17.86 1.03
CA CYS A 41 8.05 19.29 1.26
C CYS A 41 8.66 20.17 0.17
N PHE A 42 9.59 19.64 -0.64
CA PHE A 42 10.30 20.40 -1.66
C PHE A 42 10.39 19.63 -3.00
N ALA A 43 9.86 20.17 -4.09
CA ALA A 43 10.19 19.64 -5.41
C ALA A 43 11.55 20.20 -5.84
N VAL A 44 12.48 19.33 -6.24
CA VAL A 44 13.85 19.70 -6.63
C VAL A 44 14.13 19.18 -8.03
N THR A 45 14.76 19.98 -8.88
CA THR A 45 15.26 19.56 -10.19
C THR A 45 16.68 20.06 -10.38
N ALA A 46 17.49 19.31 -11.13
CA ALA A 46 18.86 19.68 -11.48
C ALA A 46 19.08 19.42 -12.98
N ALA A 47 19.59 20.40 -13.71
CA ALA A 47 19.85 20.26 -15.12
C ALA A 47 21.13 20.99 -15.53
N LEU A 48 21.93 20.34 -16.35
CA LEU A 48 23.04 20.95 -17.07
C LEU A 48 22.54 21.41 -18.44
N ASP A 49 22.94 22.61 -18.86
CA ASP A 49 22.60 23.12 -20.20
C ASP A 49 23.27 22.35 -21.34
N ARG A 50 24.40 21.71 -21.04
CA ARG A 50 25.15 20.81 -21.94
C ARG A 50 26.02 19.85 -21.13
N ALA A 51 26.43 18.75 -21.75
CA ALA A 51 27.46 17.87 -21.20
C ALA A 51 28.86 18.45 -21.49
N PRO A 52 29.64 18.90 -20.49
CA PRO A 52 30.96 19.49 -20.72
C PRO A 52 32.03 18.40 -20.93
N ALA A 53 32.90 18.54 -21.93
CA ALA A 53 34.15 17.77 -22.04
C ALA A 53 35.22 18.26 -21.05
N VAL A 54 36.29 17.50 -20.86
CA VAL A 54 37.39 17.91 -19.96
C VAL A 54 37.91 19.30 -20.33
N GLY A 55 37.96 20.19 -19.33
CA GLY A 55 38.35 21.59 -19.50
C GLY A 55 37.23 22.53 -19.96
N GLU A 56 36.08 22.00 -20.39
CA GLU A 56 34.91 22.81 -20.70
C GLU A 56 34.08 23.13 -19.46
N THR A 57 33.18 24.11 -19.62
CA THR A 57 32.19 24.47 -18.60
C THR A 57 30.76 24.23 -19.08
N ALA A 58 29.86 24.01 -18.12
CA ALA A 58 28.41 23.94 -18.29
C ALA A 58 27.70 24.74 -17.19
N THR A 59 26.48 25.18 -17.49
CA THR A 59 25.60 25.85 -16.54
C THR A 59 24.74 24.81 -15.83
N LEU A 60 24.84 24.73 -14.52
CA LEU A 60 23.97 23.91 -13.68
C LEU A 60 22.84 24.77 -13.13
N THR A 61 21.61 24.40 -13.47
CA THR A 61 20.38 25.01 -12.96
C THR A 61 19.72 24.06 -11.97
N VAL A 62 19.50 24.53 -10.75
CA VAL A 62 18.79 23.81 -9.71
C VAL A 62 17.54 24.59 -9.35
N THR A 63 16.36 23.98 -9.43
CA THR A 63 15.11 24.62 -9.04
C THR A 63 14.50 23.90 -7.86
N VAL A 64 14.22 24.64 -6.79
CA VAL A 64 13.57 24.15 -5.56
C VAL A 64 12.22 24.84 -5.41
N SER A 65 11.14 24.07 -5.28
CA SER A 65 9.79 24.58 -5.03
C SER A 65 9.27 24.04 -3.71
N SER A 66 8.81 24.91 -2.81
CA SER A 66 8.34 24.50 -1.47
C SER A 66 6.82 24.32 -1.45
N ARG A 67 6.31 23.21 -0.91
CA ARG A 67 4.86 22.96 -0.72
C ARG A 67 4.31 23.54 0.58
N GLU A 68 5.19 23.91 1.51
CA GLU A 68 4.85 24.52 2.80
C GLU A 68 5.84 25.65 3.16
N LYS A 69 5.53 26.44 4.18
CA LYS A 69 6.49 27.38 4.76
C LYS A 69 7.51 26.62 5.63
N ALA A 70 8.80 26.83 5.40
CA ALA A 70 9.89 26.27 6.19
C ALA A 70 10.94 27.36 6.52
N ALA A 71 11.46 27.34 7.74
CA ALA A 71 12.38 28.39 8.23
C ALA A 71 13.85 28.11 7.89
N ASP A 72 14.25 26.84 7.92
CA ASP A 72 15.65 26.41 7.81
C ASP A 72 15.84 25.40 6.68
N VAL A 73 15.49 25.79 5.45
CA VAL A 73 15.68 24.94 4.27
C VAL A 73 17.14 24.93 3.86
N ARG A 74 17.79 23.78 3.96
CA ARG A 74 19.18 23.54 3.59
C ARG A 74 19.25 22.89 2.21
N VAL A 75 19.71 23.65 1.23
CA VAL A 75 20.01 23.18 -0.13
C VAL A 75 21.50 22.89 -0.22
N VAL A 76 21.86 21.70 -0.71
CA VAL A 76 23.21 21.22 -0.94
C VAL A 76 23.31 20.78 -2.38
N THR A 77 24.41 21.11 -3.05
CA THR A 77 24.72 20.61 -4.39
C THR A 77 26.15 20.11 -4.40
N ASP A 78 26.30 18.81 -4.61
CA ASP A 78 27.55 18.07 -4.59
C ASP A 78 27.95 17.71 -6.02
N LEU A 79 29.18 18.09 -6.37
CA LEU A 79 29.82 17.68 -7.61
C LEU A 79 30.83 16.54 -7.32
N PRO A 80 30.83 15.46 -8.12
CA PRO A 80 31.77 14.35 -8.00
C PRO A 80 33.18 14.77 -8.42
N GLY A 81 34.20 13.95 -8.14
CA GLY A 81 35.62 14.33 -8.29
C GLY A 81 36.06 14.76 -9.69
N ASN A 82 35.31 14.39 -10.73
CA ASN A 82 35.53 14.77 -12.13
C ASN A 82 34.74 16.03 -12.57
N LEU A 83 33.98 16.66 -11.67
CA LEU A 83 33.32 17.94 -11.85
C LEU A 83 33.72 18.92 -10.73
N ARG A 84 33.84 20.21 -11.06
CA ARG A 84 34.23 21.24 -10.10
C ARG A 84 33.43 22.53 -10.28
N TRP A 85 33.15 23.22 -9.18
CA TRP A 85 32.56 24.57 -9.24
C TRP A 85 33.59 25.56 -9.79
N VAL A 86 33.27 26.18 -10.93
CA VAL A 86 33.92 27.42 -11.37
C VAL A 86 33.31 28.59 -10.62
N ARG A 87 31.99 28.64 -10.61
CA ARG A 87 31.20 29.61 -9.85
C ARG A 87 30.02 28.88 -9.19
N PRO A 88 30.02 28.70 -7.87
CA PRO A 88 28.86 28.12 -7.18
C PRO A 88 27.67 29.10 -7.26
N PRO A 89 26.42 28.63 -7.07
CA PRO A 89 25.27 29.51 -7.12
C PRO A 89 25.34 30.66 -6.11
N ASP A 90 24.82 31.83 -6.50
CA ASP A 90 24.87 33.01 -5.65
C ASP A 90 24.22 32.77 -4.28
N GLY A 91 24.89 33.25 -3.22
CA GLY A 91 24.42 33.08 -1.84
C GLY A 91 24.66 31.69 -1.24
N THR A 92 25.42 30.81 -1.91
CA THR A 92 25.88 29.54 -1.36
C THR A 92 27.29 29.65 -0.78
N SER A 93 27.59 28.86 0.25
CA SER A 93 28.96 28.59 0.69
C SER A 93 29.52 27.41 -0.11
N ARG A 94 30.78 27.52 -0.53
CA ARG A 94 31.50 26.43 -1.21
C ARG A 94 32.58 25.86 -0.29
N GLY A 95 32.72 24.55 -0.29
CA GLY A 95 33.82 23.88 0.40
C GLY A 95 34.02 22.44 -0.08
N PRO A 96 35.19 21.85 0.23
CA PRO A 96 35.38 20.42 0.00
C PRO A 96 34.45 19.61 0.92
N ALA A 97 33.93 18.51 0.39
CA ALA A 97 33.16 17.52 1.14
C ALA A 97 33.58 16.10 0.75
N THR A 98 33.07 15.12 1.46
CA THR A 98 33.30 13.70 1.19
C THR A 98 32.03 12.91 1.42
N ILE A 99 31.75 11.95 0.54
CA ILE A 99 30.80 10.86 0.77
C ILE A 99 31.62 9.57 0.69
N GLY A 100 31.71 8.82 1.80
CA GLY A 100 32.63 7.70 1.92
C GLY A 100 34.09 8.11 1.72
N ARG A 101 34.77 7.50 0.75
CA ARG A 101 36.16 7.83 0.35
C ARG A 101 36.23 8.84 -0.82
N SER A 102 35.10 9.19 -1.43
CA SER A 102 35.03 10.04 -2.61
C SER A 102 35.05 11.52 -2.24
N ARG A 103 35.88 12.30 -2.93
CA ARG A 103 35.96 13.76 -2.76
C ARG A 103 34.87 14.46 -3.56
N LEU A 104 34.26 15.47 -2.95
CA LEU A 104 33.20 16.27 -3.55
C LEU A 104 33.52 17.76 -3.46
N ASP A 105 33.04 18.52 -4.44
CA ASP A 105 33.02 19.98 -4.40
C ASP A 105 31.58 20.45 -4.11
N ARG A 106 31.33 20.84 -2.86
CA ARG A 106 29.99 21.12 -2.33
C ARG A 106 29.69 22.61 -2.37
N ALA A 107 28.53 22.96 -2.89
CA ALA A 107 27.88 24.24 -2.65
C ALA A 107 26.69 24.04 -1.70
N SER A 108 26.48 24.91 -0.71
CA SER A 108 25.33 24.79 0.18
C SER A 108 24.78 26.13 0.66
N ARG A 109 23.49 26.19 0.98
CA ARG A 109 22.84 27.35 1.57
C ARG A 109 21.73 26.89 2.51
N THR A 110 21.60 27.57 3.64
CA THR A 110 20.43 27.42 4.52
C THR A 110 19.65 28.74 4.54
N GLY A 111 18.32 28.68 4.40
CA GLY A 111 17.47 29.85 4.50
C GLY A 111 15.97 29.52 4.47
N PRO A 112 15.10 30.51 4.71
CA PRO A 112 13.67 30.29 4.74
C PRO A 112 13.06 30.18 3.33
N MET A 113 11.99 29.39 3.19
CA MET A 113 11.12 29.34 2.02
C MET A 113 9.65 29.47 2.44
N ARG A 114 8.86 30.19 1.64
CA ARG A 114 7.41 30.35 1.80
C ARG A 114 6.68 29.19 1.11
N ARG A 115 5.41 28.97 1.51
CA ARG A 115 4.52 28.04 0.83
C ARG A 115 4.36 28.44 -0.64
N ASN A 116 4.50 27.46 -1.53
CA ASN A 116 4.46 27.59 -3.00
C ASN A 116 5.55 28.50 -3.59
N GLU A 117 6.59 28.81 -2.83
CA GLU A 117 7.73 29.58 -3.33
C GLU A 117 8.62 28.68 -4.19
N ARG A 118 9.04 29.21 -5.35
CA ARG A 118 10.01 28.57 -6.25
C ARG A 118 11.27 29.42 -6.32
N VAL A 119 12.41 28.81 -6.05
CA VAL A 119 13.73 29.44 -6.08
C VAL A 119 14.62 28.69 -7.06
N THR A 120 15.33 29.42 -7.90
CA THR A 120 16.28 28.87 -8.86
C THR A 120 17.70 29.27 -8.47
N TYR A 121 18.58 28.29 -8.38
CA TYR A 121 20.00 28.42 -8.13
C TYR A 121 20.74 28.11 -9.43
N VAL A 122 21.59 29.03 -9.89
CA VAL A 122 22.35 28.88 -11.14
C VAL A 122 23.82 28.99 -10.83
N GLY A 123 24.59 27.98 -11.22
CA GLY A 123 26.05 27.96 -11.08
C GLY A 123 26.74 27.47 -12.35
N THR A 124 28.07 27.60 -12.38
CA THR A 124 28.91 27.16 -13.48
C THR A 124 29.84 26.05 -13.00
N VAL A 125 29.76 24.90 -13.66
CA VAL A 125 30.59 23.72 -13.40
C VAL A 125 31.63 23.54 -14.51
N THR A 126 32.77 22.94 -14.20
CA THR A 126 33.77 22.51 -15.18
C THR A 126 34.07 21.03 -15.01
N ALA A 127 34.28 20.34 -16.12
CA ALA A 127 34.76 18.97 -16.13
C ALA A 127 36.28 18.93 -16.00
N THR A 128 36.80 18.14 -15.06
CA THR A 128 38.24 18.10 -14.75
C THR A 128 38.91 16.82 -15.20
N GLU A 129 38.17 15.71 -15.28
CA GLU A 129 38.68 14.40 -15.67
C GLU A 129 37.58 13.64 -16.45
N PRO A 130 37.93 12.72 -17.36
CA PRO A 130 36.94 11.86 -18.01
C PRO A 130 36.27 10.91 -17.01
N GLY A 131 35.06 10.46 -17.34
CA GLY A 131 34.32 9.46 -16.59
C GLY A 131 32.87 9.87 -16.32
N PRO A 132 32.04 8.93 -15.83
CA PRO A 132 30.68 9.23 -15.41
C PRO A 132 30.67 10.18 -14.21
N ALA A 133 29.71 11.09 -14.19
CA ALA A 133 29.51 12.07 -13.14
C ALA A 133 28.01 12.21 -12.84
N ALA A 134 27.66 12.17 -11.55
CA ALA A 134 26.32 12.46 -11.06
C ALA A 134 26.38 13.72 -10.18
N VAL A 135 25.78 14.81 -10.65
CA VAL A 135 25.53 15.98 -9.81
C VAL A 135 24.39 15.66 -8.86
N ASN A 136 24.64 15.70 -7.55
CA ASN A 136 23.62 15.45 -6.54
C ASN A 136 23.17 16.76 -5.90
N VAL A 137 21.87 17.03 -5.91
CA VAL A 137 21.25 18.11 -5.15
C VAL A 137 20.43 17.50 -4.02
N HIS A 138 20.65 17.95 -2.78
CA HIS A 138 19.87 17.56 -1.62
C HIS A 138 19.25 18.77 -0.93
N VAL A 139 17.97 18.69 -0.58
CA VAL A 139 17.20 19.73 0.10
C VAL A 139 16.56 19.14 1.34
N SER A 140 16.97 19.64 2.50
CA SER A 140 16.41 19.21 3.78
C SER A 140 15.89 20.42 4.55
N ASP A 141 15.13 20.19 5.62
CA ASP A 141 14.90 21.20 6.64
C ASP A 141 15.10 20.61 8.03
N GLY A 142 14.75 21.36 9.08
CA GLY A 142 14.93 20.92 10.47
C GLY A 142 13.96 19.82 10.93
N ARG A 143 13.06 19.33 10.07
CA ARG A 143 12.14 18.24 10.41
C ARG A 143 12.84 16.88 10.30
N PRO A 144 12.55 15.92 11.21
CA PRO A 144 13.07 14.57 11.12
C PRO A 144 12.43 13.81 9.95
N GLY A 145 13.25 13.14 9.14
CA GLY A 145 12.84 12.36 7.96
C GLY A 145 13.76 12.60 6.76
N PRO A 146 13.53 11.94 5.62
CA PRO A 146 14.37 12.10 4.44
C PRO A 146 14.25 13.52 3.86
N GLY A 147 15.35 14.04 3.30
CA GLY A 147 15.33 15.23 2.47
C GLY A 147 14.91 14.91 1.03
N ASN A 148 14.72 15.94 0.22
CA ASN A 148 14.32 15.87 -1.19
C ASN A 148 15.57 15.98 -2.06
N GLU A 149 15.69 15.22 -3.15
CA GLU A 149 16.89 15.25 -3.98
C GLU A 149 16.63 15.33 -5.49
N ALA A 150 17.66 15.69 -6.25
CA ALA A 150 17.68 15.66 -7.71
C ALA A 150 19.06 15.27 -8.22
N LEU A 151 19.10 14.51 -9.32
CA LEU A 151 20.33 14.05 -9.95
C LEU A 151 20.42 14.55 -11.39
N ALA A 152 21.62 14.95 -11.82
CA ALA A 152 21.94 15.16 -13.23
C ALA A 152 23.15 14.32 -13.62
N TYR A 153 22.95 13.35 -14.52
CA TYR A 153 23.97 12.44 -14.99
C TYR A 153 24.64 12.94 -16.27
N VAL A 154 25.97 12.93 -16.27
CA VAL A 154 26.79 13.25 -17.44
C VAL A 154 27.99 12.32 -17.49
N THR A 155 28.29 11.79 -18.68
CA THR A 155 29.57 11.13 -18.94
C THR A 155 30.51 12.14 -19.57
N VAL A 156 31.55 12.49 -18.82
CA VAL A 156 32.60 13.41 -19.27
C VAL A 156 33.58 12.64 -20.14
N GLY A 157 33.78 13.07 -21.38
CA GLY A 157 34.88 12.58 -22.21
C GLY A 157 36.00 13.59 -22.35
N GLU A 158 37.16 13.14 -22.83
CA GLU A 158 38.32 14.00 -23.07
C GLU A 158 38.02 15.10 -24.09
N GLU A 159 37.34 14.77 -25.19
CA GLU A 159 36.98 15.72 -26.25
C GLU A 159 35.46 15.91 -26.43
N ARG A 160 34.65 14.91 -26.03
CA ARG A 160 33.20 14.90 -26.19
C ARG A 160 32.51 14.23 -25.02
N SER A 161 31.44 14.83 -24.54
CA SER A 161 30.62 14.33 -23.43
C SER A 161 29.17 14.15 -23.84
N PHE A 162 28.43 13.35 -23.08
CA PHE A 162 27.00 13.13 -23.29
C PHE A 162 26.27 13.00 -21.95
N PHE A 163 24.96 13.24 -21.94
CA PHE A 163 24.13 13.00 -20.77
C PHE A 163 23.89 11.49 -20.58
N GLY A 164 23.92 11.01 -19.33
CA GLY A 164 23.84 9.57 -19.01
C GLY A 164 25.18 8.95 -18.59
N MET A 165 25.22 7.63 -18.38
CA MET A 165 26.41 6.88 -17.91
C MET A 165 27.19 6.23 -19.08
N ALA A 166 28.50 5.99 -18.90
CA ALA A 166 29.37 5.45 -19.94
C ALA A 166 29.01 4.00 -20.30
N ARG A 167 29.07 3.66 -21.59
CA ARG A 167 28.77 2.33 -22.14
C ARG A 167 29.91 1.33 -21.84
N PRO A 168 29.63 0.03 -21.62
CA PRO A 168 30.66 -1.00 -21.67
C PRO A 168 31.19 -1.17 -23.09
N ALA A 169 32.45 -1.58 -23.24
CA ALA A 169 33.08 -1.80 -24.54
C ALA A 169 32.56 -3.06 -25.27
N THR A 170 31.85 -3.98 -24.60
CA THR A 170 31.40 -5.26 -25.17
C THR A 170 30.10 -5.74 -24.53
N ALA A 171 29.04 -5.92 -25.35
CA ALA A 171 27.88 -6.73 -25.03
C ALA A 171 28.10 -8.12 -25.65
N THR A 172 27.87 -9.19 -24.88
CA THR A 172 28.07 -10.57 -25.36
C THR A 172 26.72 -11.12 -25.80
N PRO A 173 26.60 -11.86 -26.92
CA PRO A 173 25.33 -12.44 -27.36
C PRO A 173 24.66 -13.31 -26.27
N PRO A 174 23.34 -13.60 -26.38
CA PRO A 174 22.61 -14.45 -25.44
C PRO A 174 23.35 -15.77 -25.16
N PRO A 175 23.23 -16.32 -23.95
CA PRO A 175 23.96 -17.50 -23.54
C PRO A 175 23.52 -18.69 -24.41
N THR A 176 24.49 -19.51 -24.80
CA THR A 176 24.19 -20.79 -25.44
C THR A 176 23.66 -21.78 -24.40
N THR A 177 23.10 -22.92 -24.83
CA THR A 177 22.72 -24.01 -23.90
C THR A 177 23.88 -24.48 -23.01
N GLU A 178 25.13 -24.25 -23.44
CA GLU A 178 26.35 -24.58 -22.72
C GLU A 178 26.71 -23.52 -21.65
N ASP A 179 26.32 -22.26 -21.85
CA ASP A 179 26.44 -21.18 -20.85
C ASP A 179 25.32 -21.26 -19.79
N ALA A 180 24.21 -21.94 -20.10
CA ALA A 180 23.07 -22.12 -19.21
C ALA A 180 23.19 -23.32 -18.23
N ALA A 181 24.21 -24.18 -18.37
CA ALA A 181 24.42 -25.29 -17.45
C ALA A 181 24.87 -24.80 -16.05
N VAL A 182 24.29 -25.30 -14.96
CA VAL A 182 24.70 -24.99 -13.56
C VAL A 182 25.78 -25.97 -13.06
N ASP A 183 26.29 -26.84 -13.93
CA ASP A 183 27.19 -27.91 -13.52
C ASP A 183 28.61 -27.35 -13.26
N ALA A 184 29.24 -27.79 -12.16
CA ALA A 184 30.68 -27.61 -11.99
C ALA A 184 31.37 -28.22 -13.22
N ALA A 185 32.29 -27.49 -13.86
CA ALA A 185 32.86 -27.93 -15.13
C ALA A 185 33.90 -29.07 -14.96
N VAL A 186 33.95 -29.73 -13.80
CA VAL A 186 34.73 -30.93 -13.55
C VAL A 186 33.92 -31.89 -12.67
N ASP A 187 34.08 -33.19 -12.88
CA ASP A 187 33.48 -34.25 -12.05
C ASP A 187 33.81 -33.96 -10.57
N ALA A 188 32.84 -34.02 -9.66
CA ALA A 188 33.03 -33.66 -8.24
C ALA A 188 34.12 -34.47 -7.50
N ALA A 189 34.63 -35.54 -8.13
CA ALA A 189 35.75 -36.34 -7.65
C ALA A 189 37.13 -35.73 -7.95
N GLU A 190 37.22 -34.78 -8.88
CA GLU A 190 38.45 -34.09 -9.31
C GLU A 190 38.51 -32.63 -8.83
N ALA A 191 37.39 -32.06 -8.37
CA ALA A 191 37.35 -30.72 -7.79
C ALA A 191 37.99 -30.70 -6.38
N ASP A 192 39.22 -30.20 -6.27
CA ASP A 192 39.95 -30.05 -5.00
C ASP A 192 40.12 -28.58 -4.58
N THR A 193 39.95 -27.64 -5.51
CA THR A 193 40.24 -26.21 -5.34
C THR A 193 38.98 -25.40 -5.59
N CYS A 194 38.75 -24.34 -4.80
CA CYS A 194 37.55 -23.52 -4.95
C CYS A 194 37.84 -22.02 -4.87
N VAL A 195 37.06 -21.24 -5.64
CA VAL A 195 36.89 -19.80 -5.41
C VAL A 195 35.50 -19.55 -4.81
N GLN A 196 35.45 -18.75 -3.75
CA GLN A 196 34.21 -18.39 -3.07
C GLN A 196 34.14 -16.88 -2.89
N GLY A 197 32.94 -16.32 -2.79
CA GLY A 197 32.81 -14.90 -2.52
C GLY A 197 31.39 -14.42 -2.64
N ARG A 198 31.25 -13.09 -2.74
CA ARG A 198 29.97 -12.42 -2.91
C ARG A 198 30.00 -11.48 -4.11
N VAL A 199 28.93 -11.53 -4.90
CA VAL A 199 28.63 -10.49 -5.90
C VAL A 199 27.65 -9.50 -5.27
N SER A 200 27.99 -8.21 -5.28
CA SER A 200 27.17 -7.16 -4.67
C SER A 200 27.12 -5.89 -5.49
N HIS A 201 26.08 -5.10 -5.25
CA HIS A 201 25.94 -3.74 -5.75
C HIS A 201 25.65 -2.76 -4.60
N VAL A 202 25.85 -1.48 -4.86
CA VAL A 202 25.43 -0.41 -3.94
C VAL A 202 23.92 -0.24 -4.07
N THR A 203 23.23 0.04 -2.97
CA THR A 203 21.80 0.41 -2.98
C THR A 203 21.64 1.93 -2.97
N ALA A 204 20.45 2.46 -3.26
CA ALA A 204 20.23 3.91 -3.23
C ALA A 204 20.41 4.48 -1.81
N GLU A 205 20.20 3.65 -0.80
CA GLU A 205 20.24 3.97 0.63
C GLU A 205 21.66 3.89 1.23
N GLY A 206 22.65 3.44 0.44
CA GLY A 206 24.06 3.35 0.84
C GLY A 206 24.60 2.00 1.38
N PRO A 207 23.82 1.01 1.85
CA PRO A 207 24.37 -0.34 2.11
C PRO A 207 24.62 -1.12 0.82
N PHE A 208 25.46 -2.17 0.92
CA PHE A 208 25.66 -3.13 -0.16
C PHE A 208 24.58 -4.21 -0.12
N GLN A 209 24.07 -4.61 -1.29
CA GLN A 209 23.13 -5.71 -1.46
C GLN A 209 23.74 -6.76 -2.39
N GLY A 210 23.58 -8.04 -2.04
CA GLY A 210 24.01 -9.15 -2.90
C GLY A 210 23.14 -9.30 -4.13
N VAL A 211 23.71 -9.81 -5.23
CA VAL A 211 22.99 -10.07 -6.49
C VAL A 211 22.59 -11.55 -6.54
N PRO A 212 21.31 -11.91 -6.35
CA PRO A 212 20.90 -13.31 -6.26
C PRO A 212 20.75 -14.00 -7.61
N ARG A 213 20.97 -15.32 -7.68
CA ARG A 213 20.71 -16.17 -8.88
C ARG A 213 21.46 -15.77 -10.15
N LEU A 214 22.55 -15.04 -9.99
CA LEU A 214 23.38 -14.59 -11.10
C LEU A 214 24.24 -15.77 -11.56
N ARG A 215 24.22 -16.10 -12.86
CA ARG A 215 25.12 -17.14 -13.39
C ARG A 215 26.57 -16.68 -13.38
N LEU A 216 27.44 -17.57 -12.91
CA LEU A 216 28.88 -17.37 -12.78
C LEU A 216 29.66 -18.44 -13.53
N GLN A 217 30.84 -18.04 -14.01
CA GLN A 217 31.82 -18.87 -14.68
C GLN A 217 33.21 -18.55 -14.11
N ALA A 218 33.95 -19.56 -13.65
CA ALA A 218 35.36 -19.42 -13.28
C ALA A 218 36.24 -19.85 -14.45
N PHE A 219 37.26 -19.06 -14.77
CA PHE A 219 38.18 -19.29 -15.86
C PHE A 219 39.63 -19.28 -15.37
N ASP A 220 40.48 -20.06 -16.03
CA ASP A 220 41.93 -19.95 -15.96
C ASP A 220 42.41 -18.87 -16.94
N ARG A 221 43.46 -18.14 -16.57
CA ARG A 221 44.06 -17.09 -17.41
C ARG A 221 45.37 -17.61 -17.97
N ASP A 222 45.34 -18.08 -19.21
CA ASP A 222 46.54 -18.57 -19.88
C ASP A 222 47.39 -17.45 -20.48
N ALA A 223 48.71 -17.58 -20.38
CA ALA A 223 49.65 -16.64 -21.02
C ALA A 223 49.68 -16.79 -22.56
N GLU A 224 49.45 -18.01 -23.07
CA GLU A 224 49.40 -18.35 -24.49
C GLU A 224 48.23 -19.31 -24.79
N GLY A 225 47.11 -18.80 -25.31
CA GLY A 225 45.93 -19.63 -25.56
C GLY A 225 44.64 -18.82 -25.50
N GLY A 226 43.51 -19.48 -25.35
CA GLY A 226 42.27 -18.85 -24.90
C GLY A 226 41.89 -19.42 -23.55
N ASP A 227 41.51 -18.55 -22.63
CA ASP A 227 41.14 -18.87 -21.24
C ASP A 227 40.25 -20.13 -21.11
N ASP A 228 40.68 -21.10 -20.30
CA ASP A 228 39.96 -22.34 -20.03
C ASP A 228 38.84 -22.16 -19.01
N LEU A 229 37.66 -22.75 -19.27
CA LEU A 229 36.54 -22.70 -18.34
C LEU A 229 36.67 -23.80 -17.27
N LEU A 230 36.81 -23.39 -16.01
CA LEU A 230 37.04 -24.26 -14.86
C LEU A 230 35.77 -24.71 -14.15
N ALA A 231 34.80 -23.80 -13.98
CA ALA A 231 33.55 -24.11 -13.30
C ALA A 231 32.40 -23.18 -13.70
N ARG A 232 31.17 -23.65 -13.56
CA ARG A 232 29.95 -22.84 -13.62
C ARG A 232 29.18 -22.95 -12.30
N GLY A 233 28.39 -21.93 -12.01
CA GLY A 233 27.50 -21.93 -10.85
C GLY A 233 26.57 -20.73 -10.84
N GLU A 234 25.92 -20.51 -9.71
CA GLU A 234 25.08 -19.33 -9.48
C GLU A 234 25.30 -18.77 -8.09
N THR A 235 24.96 -17.49 -7.91
CA THR A 235 24.87 -16.91 -6.57
C THR A 235 23.59 -17.34 -5.85
N ASP A 236 23.68 -17.49 -4.53
CA ASP A 236 22.52 -17.75 -3.67
C ASP A 236 21.65 -16.50 -3.43
N ASP A 237 20.64 -16.62 -2.56
CA ASP A 237 19.71 -15.53 -2.22
C ASP A 237 20.40 -14.31 -1.56
N GLN A 238 21.64 -14.45 -1.09
CA GLN A 238 22.45 -13.44 -0.43
C GLN A 238 23.54 -12.89 -1.36
N GLY A 239 23.64 -13.41 -2.58
CA GLY A 239 24.68 -13.08 -3.55
C GLY A 239 25.99 -13.82 -3.33
N ASP A 240 26.04 -14.79 -2.41
CA ASP A 240 27.21 -15.61 -2.11
C ASP A 240 27.35 -16.75 -3.12
N TYR A 241 28.58 -17.19 -3.39
CA TYR A 241 28.87 -18.28 -4.31
C TYR A 241 30.10 -19.09 -3.90
N GLU A 242 30.18 -20.33 -4.40
CA GLU A 242 31.34 -21.20 -4.36
C GLU A 242 31.43 -21.95 -5.69
N LEU A 243 32.59 -21.87 -6.35
CA LEU A 243 32.89 -22.54 -7.62
C LEU A 243 34.15 -23.40 -7.41
N CYS A 244 34.02 -24.71 -7.58
CA CYS A 244 35.12 -25.65 -7.37
C CYS A 244 35.52 -26.34 -8.68
N PHE A 245 36.81 -26.58 -8.84
CA PHE A 245 37.47 -27.11 -10.04
C PHE A 245 38.75 -27.86 -9.66
N ASP A 246 39.39 -28.50 -10.65
CA ASP A 246 40.71 -29.12 -10.47
C ASP A 246 41.77 -28.02 -10.40
N GLY A 247 42.50 -27.96 -9.28
CA GLY A 247 43.57 -26.97 -9.08
C GLY A 247 44.86 -27.28 -9.83
N SER A 248 44.95 -28.40 -10.56
CA SER A 248 46.12 -28.72 -11.36
C SER A 248 46.14 -27.90 -12.66
N ASP A 249 47.14 -27.03 -12.79
CA ASP A 249 47.43 -26.33 -14.05
C ASP A 249 48.35 -27.24 -14.89
N GLY A 250 47.75 -27.91 -15.87
CA GLY A 250 48.41 -28.97 -16.65
C GLY A 250 49.53 -28.49 -17.56
N ASP A 251 49.60 -27.18 -17.83
CA ASP A 251 50.44 -26.60 -18.88
C ASP A 251 51.44 -25.53 -18.37
N GLU A 252 51.25 -24.96 -17.17
CA GLU A 252 52.21 -24.03 -16.55
C GLU A 252 52.75 -24.49 -15.17
N SER A 253 53.89 -23.94 -14.74
CA SER A 253 54.45 -24.27 -13.43
C SER A 253 53.83 -23.37 -12.35
N GLY A 254 52.70 -23.77 -11.78
CA GLY A 254 51.94 -22.95 -10.84
C GLY A 254 50.63 -23.61 -10.39
N GLY A 255 49.79 -22.84 -9.69
CA GLY A 255 48.37 -23.15 -9.56
C GLY A 255 47.56 -22.34 -10.57
N GLN A 256 46.29 -22.66 -10.76
CA GLN A 256 45.38 -21.98 -11.69
C GLN A 256 45.34 -20.44 -11.48
N ASP A 257 45.36 -19.65 -12.56
CA ASP A 257 45.28 -18.18 -12.56
C ASP A 257 43.81 -17.71 -12.72
N VAL A 258 43.07 -17.75 -11.62
CA VAL A 258 41.59 -17.75 -11.68
C VAL A 258 40.99 -16.34 -11.74
N TYR A 259 40.00 -16.15 -12.61
CA TYR A 259 39.03 -15.06 -12.52
C TYR A 259 37.59 -15.53 -12.67
N VAL A 260 36.66 -14.77 -12.10
CA VAL A 260 35.22 -15.05 -12.17
C VAL A 260 34.55 -14.07 -13.12
N LYS A 261 33.77 -14.60 -14.05
CA LYS A 261 32.88 -13.87 -14.94
C LYS A 261 31.44 -14.11 -14.53
N GLY A 262 30.63 -13.06 -14.47
CA GLY A 262 29.18 -13.21 -14.27
C GLY A 262 28.38 -12.70 -15.44
N LEU A 263 27.16 -13.23 -15.57
CA LEU A 263 26.23 -12.96 -16.66
C LEU A 263 24.90 -12.49 -16.07
N SER A 264 24.29 -11.43 -16.60
CA SER A 264 22.96 -10.94 -16.18
C SER A 264 21.81 -11.85 -16.62
N PHE A 265 21.88 -13.12 -16.23
CA PHE A 265 21.00 -14.20 -16.66
C PHE A 265 20.77 -15.19 -15.51
N SER A 266 19.55 -15.75 -15.46
CA SER A 266 19.13 -16.91 -14.69
C SER A 266 18.14 -17.76 -15.51
N ASP A 267 17.67 -18.88 -14.99
CA ASP A 267 16.64 -19.70 -15.67
C ASP A 267 15.26 -19.02 -15.71
N TYR A 268 15.09 -17.91 -15.00
CA TYR A 268 13.79 -17.26 -14.77
C TYR A 268 13.71 -15.85 -15.36
N TRP A 269 14.82 -15.10 -15.40
CA TRP A 269 14.89 -13.77 -16.01
C TRP A 269 16.29 -13.44 -16.56
N SER A 270 16.35 -12.50 -17.50
CA SER A 270 17.59 -11.92 -18.06
C SER A 270 17.51 -10.39 -18.11
N VAL A 271 18.66 -9.72 -18.08
CA VAL A 271 18.80 -8.30 -18.41
C VAL A 271 19.71 -8.18 -19.63
N GLU A 272 19.17 -7.64 -20.73
CA GLU A 272 19.81 -7.58 -22.04
C GLU A 272 19.87 -6.14 -22.57
N ASP A 273 20.92 -5.84 -23.34
CA ASP A 273 21.00 -4.58 -24.08
C ASP A 273 19.93 -4.57 -25.19
N PRO A 274 19.03 -3.55 -25.25
CA PRO A 274 17.89 -3.52 -26.17
C PRO A 274 18.28 -3.49 -27.66
N ARG A 275 19.53 -3.13 -27.98
CA ARG A 275 20.00 -2.97 -29.37
C ARG A 275 20.66 -4.24 -29.88
N THR A 276 21.40 -4.92 -29.01
CA THR A 276 22.21 -6.09 -29.37
C THR A 276 21.63 -7.40 -28.88
N ARG A 277 20.67 -7.34 -27.95
CA ARG A 277 20.16 -8.49 -27.18
C ARG A 277 21.25 -9.20 -26.38
N GLY A 278 22.37 -8.52 -26.16
CA GLY A 278 23.50 -9.09 -25.43
C GLY A 278 23.34 -8.95 -23.92
N LEU A 279 23.83 -9.93 -23.17
CA LEU A 279 23.88 -9.88 -21.71
C LEU A 279 24.96 -8.90 -21.22
N TYR A 280 24.71 -8.34 -20.05
CA TYR A 280 25.72 -7.63 -19.26
C TYR A 280 26.62 -8.62 -18.54
N THR A 281 27.93 -8.36 -18.60
CA THR A 281 28.94 -9.25 -18.03
C THR A 281 29.97 -8.45 -17.25
N PHE A 282 30.39 -8.97 -16.10
CA PHE A 282 31.52 -8.45 -15.35
C PHE A 282 32.64 -9.48 -15.27
N GLN A 283 33.85 -9.03 -14.93
CA GLN A 283 34.99 -9.87 -14.65
C GLN A 283 35.66 -9.41 -13.37
N THR A 284 36.03 -10.35 -12.49
CA THR A 284 36.88 -10.04 -11.33
C THR A 284 38.34 -9.83 -11.78
N PRO A 285 39.17 -9.21 -10.93
CA PRO A 285 40.62 -9.34 -11.07
C PRO A 285 41.03 -10.82 -11.09
N VAL A 286 42.10 -11.12 -11.84
CA VAL A 286 42.74 -12.44 -11.84
C VAL A 286 43.48 -12.61 -10.51
N VAL A 287 43.26 -13.74 -9.84
CA VAL A 287 44.04 -14.19 -8.70
C VAL A 287 45.04 -15.21 -9.20
N ALA A 288 46.32 -14.84 -9.20
CA ALA A 288 47.37 -15.70 -9.71
C ALA A 288 47.67 -16.85 -8.74
N ASP A 289 48.06 -18.00 -9.29
CA ASP A 289 48.54 -19.18 -8.56
C ASP A 289 47.62 -19.60 -7.39
N VAL A 290 46.32 -19.82 -7.66
CA VAL A 290 45.41 -20.31 -6.62
C VAL A 290 45.91 -21.65 -6.10
N GLU A 291 46.18 -21.71 -4.78
CA GLU A 291 46.77 -22.90 -4.14
C GLU A 291 45.87 -24.13 -4.34
N GLN A 292 46.44 -25.20 -4.89
CA GLN A 292 45.74 -26.48 -5.06
C GLN A 292 45.22 -26.99 -3.70
N GLY A 293 43.95 -27.38 -3.65
CA GLY A 293 43.27 -27.76 -2.39
C GLY A 293 42.72 -26.56 -1.60
N GLY A 294 42.99 -25.35 -2.06
CA GLY A 294 42.70 -24.08 -1.40
C GLY A 294 41.26 -23.59 -1.58
N ARG A 295 40.92 -22.56 -0.79
CA ARG A 295 39.66 -21.82 -0.88
C ARG A 295 39.96 -20.34 -0.92
N GLU A 296 39.99 -19.78 -2.12
CA GLU A 296 40.31 -18.38 -2.34
C GLU A 296 39.05 -17.50 -2.27
N ILE A 297 39.18 -16.30 -1.70
CA ILE A 297 38.03 -15.39 -1.55
C ILE A 297 38.06 -14.32 -2.65
N VAL A 298 37.14 -14.43 -3.61
CA VAL A 298 37.02 -13.51 -4.74
C VAL A 298 35.69 -12.77 -4.67
N ASN A 299 35.69 -11.53 -4.16
CA ASN A 299 34.49 -10.71 -4.10
C ASN A 299 34.37 -9.78 -5.31
N TYR A 300 33.14 -9.54 -5.76
CA TYR A 300 32.83 -8.50 -6.74
C TYR A 300 31.86 -7.48 -6.16
N LEU A 301 32.25 -6.22 -6.20
CA LEU A 301 31.36 -5.09 -5.93
C LEU A 301 31.29 -4.26 -7.20
N SER A 302 30.10 -4.14 -7.79
CA SER A 302 29.89 -3.30 -8.98
C SER A 302 30.35 -1.86 -8.68
N PRO A 303 31.21 -1.26 -9.52
CA PRO A 303 31.63 0.11 -9.33
C PRO A 303 30.41 1.07 -9.34
N PRO A 304 30.33 2.05 -8.42
CA PRO A 304 29.24 3.01 -8.43
C PRO A 304 29.17 3.80 -9.75
N GLY A 305 27.97 3.93 -10.32
CA GLY A 305 27.72 4.55 -11.63
C GLY A 305 28.14 3.70 -12.82
N SER A 306 28.41 2.40 -12.63
CA SER A 306 28.71 1.47 -13.73
C SER A 306 27.44 0.85 -14.31
N THR A 307 27.57 0.33 -15.53
CA THR A 307 26.50 -0.45 -16.16
C THR A 307 26.17 -1.71 -15.36
N ASP A 308 27.18 -2.35 -14.77
CA ASP A 308 27.01 -3.53 -13.92
C ASP A 308 26.13 -3.22 -12.72
N GLU A 309 26.34 -2.07 -12.07
CA GLU A 309 25.50 -1.65 -10.95
C GLU A 309 24.03 -1.51 -11.37
N GLY A 310 23.77 -0.85 -12.51
CA GLY A 310 22.40 -0.68 -13.01
C GLY A 310 21.74 -2.00 -13.39
N ALA A 311 22.44 -2.87 -14.12
CA ALA A 311 21.95 -4.19 -14.47
C ALA A 311 21.68 -5.04 -13.23
N PHE A 312 22.56 -4.99 -12.22
CA PHE A 312 22.38 -5.72 -10.96
C PHE A 312 21.20 -5.23 -10.13
N ARG A 313 20.94 -3.92 -10.08
CA ARG A 313 19.75 -3.38 -9.40
C ARG A 313 18.46 -3.90 -10.04
N ILE A 314 18.39 -3.91 -11.36
CA ILE A 314 17.25 -4.48 -12.11
C ILE A 314 17.13 -5.98 -11.84
N PHE A 315 18.25 -6.72 -11.91
CA PHE A 315 18.29 -8.16 -11.68
C PHE A 315 17.80 -8.53 -10.27
N THR A 316 18.20 -7.77 -9.26
CA THR A 316 17.79 -7.96 -7.87
C THR A 316 16.30 -7.61 -7.65
N ALA A 317 15.78 -6.58 -8.33
CA ALA A 317 14.35 -6.26 -8.29
C ALA A 317 13.49 -7.38 -8.93
N ALA A 318 13.98 -7.99 -10.01
CA ALA A 318 13.34 -9.15 -10.63
C ALA A 318 13.34 -10.38 -9.69
N HIS A 319 14.45 -10.63 -8.98
CA HIS A 319 14.50 -11.69 -7.96
C HIS A 319 13.50 -11.46 -6.82
N ALA A 320 13.40 -10.23 -6.30
CA ALA A 320 12.46 -9.90 -5.24
C ALA A 320 11.02 -10.23 -5.65
N THR A 321 10.64 -9.84 -6.86
CA THR A 321 9.32 -10.11 -7.45
C THR A 321 9.09 -11.61 -7.65
N TRP A 322 10.07 -12.32 -8.23
CA TRP A 322 10.02 -13.77 -8.43
C TRP A 322 9.84 -14.52 -7.11
N LYS A 323 10.64 -14.18 -6.09
CA LYS A 323 10.61 -14.83 -4.79
C LYS A 323 9.28 -14.61 -4.08
N ALA A 324 8.75 -13.39 -4.11
CA ALA A 324 7.45 -13.05 -3.53
C ALA A 324 6.32 -13.80 -4.25
N TYR A 325 6.21 -13.63 -5.56
CA TYR A 325 5.12 -14.20 -6.37
C TYR A 325 5.10 -15.73 -6.34
N THR A 326 6.25 -16.38 -6.51
CA THR A 326 6.31 -17.86 -6.48
C THR A 326 6.01 -18.42 -5.10
N GLY A 327 6.32 -17.68 -4.03
CA GLY A 327 5.85 -17.95 -2.67
C GLY A 327 4.33 -17.95 -2.58
N TRP A 328 3.67 -16.88 -3.02
CA TRP A 328 2.21 -16.75 -3.01
C TRP A 328 1.51 -17.79 -3.91
N ALA A 329 2.14 -18.15 -5.02
CA ALA A 329 1.64 -19.17 -5.94
C ALA A 329 1.75 -20.60 -5.41
N GLY A 330 2.36 -20.80 -4.23
CA GLY A 330 2.60 -22.12 -3.64
C GLY A 330 3.68 -22.93 -4.37
N ASN A 331 4.61 -22.26 -5.05
CA ASN A 331 5.70 -22.85 -5.83
C ASN A 331 7.05 -22.16 -5.54
N PRO A 332 7.45 -22.02 -4.27
CA PRO A 332 8.61 -21.21 -3.91
C PRO A 332 9.86 -21.72 -4.62
N GLY A 333 10.51 -20.85 -5.39
CA GLY A 333 11.73 -21.17 -6.10
C GLY A 333 11.56 -21.91 -7.42
N GLY A 334 10.34 -22.11 -7.93
CA GLY A 334 10.08 -22.73 -9.23
C GLY A 334 9.83 -21.72 -10.36
N CYS A 335 9.29 -22.20 -11.50
CA CYS A 335 8.87 -21.30 -12.58
C CYS A 335 7.78 -20.31 -12.11
N TRP A 336 7.69 -19.17 -12.81
CA TRP A 336 6.61 -18.18 -12.63
C TRP A 336 5.23 -18.85 -12.63
N VAL A 337 4.93 -19.73 -13.60
CA VAL A 337 3.74 -20.58 -13.57
C VAL A 337 4.08 -21.94 -12.99
N ALA A 338 3.45 -22.31 -11.88
CA ALA A 338 3.70 -23.59 -11.22
C ALA A 338 3.39 -24.78 -12.14
N GLY A 339 4.34 -25.71 -12.25
CA GLY A 339 4.24 -26.91 -13.09
C GLY A 339 4.62 -26.71 -14.56
N ALA A 340 5.00 -25.50 -14.99
CA ALA A 340 5.51 -25.28 -16.34
C ALA A 340 6.91 -25.91 -16.52
N ALA A 341 7.18 -26.47 -17.70
CA ALA A 341 8.48 -26.98 -18.09
C ALA A 341 8.62 -26.97 -19.63
N PRO A 342 9.64 -26.31 -20.21
CA PRO A 342 10.62 -25.45 -19.54
C PRO A 342 9.98 -24.20 -18.92
N CYS A 343 10.68 -23.50 -18.01
CA CYS A 343 10.23 -22.20 -17.55
C CYS A 343 10.33 -21.18 -18.70
N ARG A 344 9.28 -20.38 -18.94
CA ARG A 344 9.38 -19.14 -19.73
C ARG A 344 10.19 -18.12 -18.93
N GLN A 345 11.22 -17.57 -19.56
CA GLN A 345 12.07 -16.54 -18.99
C GLN A 345 11.45 -15.15 -19.20
N ALA A 346 11.52 -14.27 -18.20
CA ALA A 346 11.23 -12.84 -18.36
C ALA A 346 12.45 -12.12 -18.93
N VAL A 347 12.33 -11.55 -20.13
CA VAL A 347 13.44 -10.86 -20.79
C VAL A 347 13.32 -9.34 -20.60
N ILE A 348 14.27 -8.75 -19.87
CA ILE A 348 14.28 -7.33 -19.53
C ILE A 348 15.31 -6.61 -20.41
N LEU A 349 14.85 -5.67 -21.22
CA LEU A 349 15.66 -4.86 -22.13
C LEU A 349 15.94 -3.51 -21.49
N TRP A 350 17.21 -3.27 -21.16
CA TRP A 350 17.66 -2.04 -20.52
C TRP A 350 19.05 -1.65 -21.00
N ALA A 351 19.35 -0.36 -21.08
CA ALA A 351 20.72 0.13 -21.24
C ALA A 351 20.90 1.49 -20.55
N PRO A 352 22.11 1.79 -20.05
CA PRO A 352 22.39 3.01 -19.26
C PRO A 352 22.33 4.31 -20.08
N ASP A 353 22.18 4.20 -21.40
CA ASP A 353 22.14 5.29 -22.37
C ASP A 353 20.91 5.23 -23.30
N VAL A 354 19.90 4.44 -22.95
CA VAL A 354 18.63 4.34 -23.68
C VAL A 354 17.54 5.01 -22.86
N THR A 355 16.86 5.99 -23.46
CA THR A 355 15.66 6.59 -22.88
C THR A 355 14.48 6.25 -23.77
N ILE A 356 13.42 5.73 -23.17
CA ILE A 356 12.11 5.49 -23.79
C ILE A 356 11.08 6.39 -23.12
N ALA A 357 9.89 6.51 -23.72
CA ALA A 357 8.85 7.39 -23.18
C ALA A 357 8.36 6.87 -21.82
N ASP A 358 8.01 5.59 -21.76
CA ASP A 358 7.50 4.91 -20.57
C ASP A 358 8.05 3.47 -20.56
N ALA A 359 8.34 2.95 -19.37
CA ALA A 359 8.57 1.52 -19.18
C ALA A 359 7.32 0.74 -19.61
N HIS A 360 7.52 -0.43 -20.24
CA HIS A 360 6.39 -1.24 -20.71
C HIS A 360 6.78 -2.68 -21.02
N TYR A 361 5.84 -3.60 -20.81
CA TYR A 361 5.83 -4.95 -21.33
C TYR A 361 5.15 -5.02 -22.70
N THR A 362 5.70 -5.84 -23.60
CA THR A 362 5.15 -6.03 -24.95
C THR A 362 4.66 -7.47 -25.15
N LEU A 363 3.40 -7.61 -25.57
CA LEU A 363 2.79 -8.91 -25.90
C LEU A 363 3.38 -9.61 -27.15
N PRO A 364 3.85 -8.91 -28.20
CA PRO A 364 4.34 -9.59 -29.40
C PRO A 364 5.66 -10.35 -29.19
N ASP A 365 6.57 -9.79 -28.39
CA ASP A 365 7.94 -10.28 -28.25
C ASP A 365 8.26 -10.74 -26.82
N ASP A 366 7.29 -10.63 -25.91
CA ASP A 366 7.39 -11.04 -24.51
C ASP A 366 8.52 -10.38 -23.73
N THR A 367 8.85 -9.15 -24.12
CA THR A 367 9.94 -8.39 -23.53
C THR A 367 9.45 -7.20 -22.72
N ILE A 368 10.17 -6.94 -21.63
CA ILE A 368 10.04 -5.75 -20.80
C ILE A 368 11.04 -4.71 -21.29
N HIS A 369 10.62 -3.47 -21.49
CA HIS A 369 11.48 -2.37 -21.94
C HIS A 369 11.57 -1.32 -20.83
N LEU A 370 12.79 -0.97 -20.44
CA LEU A 370 13.07 0.00 -19.37
C LEU A 370 13.93 1.16 -19.91
N SER A 371 13.67 2.40 -19.47
CA SER A 371 14.60 3.52 -19.70
C SER A 371 15.80 3.43 -18.74
N ALA A 372 16.85 4.20 -19.04
CA ALA A 372 18.13 4.21 -18.35
C ALA A 372 18.00 4.48 -16.84
N THR A 373 16.98 5.21 -16.43
CA THR A 373 16.73 5.67 -15.06
C THR A 373 16.13 4.60 -14.16
N GLU A 374 15.43 3.63 -14.73
CA GLU A 374 14.61 2.64 -14.03
C GLU A 374 15.40 1.63 -13.20
N GLN A 375 16.73 1.61 -13.36
CA GLN A 375 17.62 0.90 -12.43
C GLN A 375 17.56 1.43 -10.99
N LEU A 376 17.02 2.64 -10.79
CA LEU A 376 16.74 3.22 -9.47
C LEU A 376 15.31 2.91 -8.98
N GLU A 377 14.47 2.31 -9.82
CA GLU A 377 13.02 2.25 -9.70
C GLU A 377 12.56 0.80 -9.49
N LYS A 378 12.74 0.29 -8.27
CA LYS A 378 12.50 -1.13 -7.96
C LYS A 378 11.05 -1.60 -8.21
N MET A 379 10.06 -0.70 -8.04
CA MET A 379 8.65 -1.04 -8.26
C MET A 379 8.30 -1.05 -9.73
N THR A 380 8.87 -0.17 -10.57
CA THR A 380 8.70 -0.21 -12.02
C THR A 380 9.09 -1.57 -12.60
N VAL A 381 10.24 -2.14 -12.20
CA VAL A 381 10.62 -3.49 -12.63
C VAL A 381 9.59 -4.56 -12.21
N SER A 382 9.03 -4.41 -11.00
CA SER A 382 8.06 -5.37 -10.45
C SER A 382 6.69 -5.25 -11.12
N HIS A 383 6.29 -4.02 -11.48
CA HIS A 383 5.07 -3.71 -12.22
C HIS A 383 5.10 -4.36 -13.61
N GLU A 384 6.18 -4.16 -14.37
CA GLU A 384 6.31 -4.77 -15.70
C GLU A 384 6.37 -6.31 -15.64
N LEU A 385 6.99 -6.86 -14.59
CA LEU A 385 6.93 -8.29 -14.32
C LEU A 385 5.50 -8.75 -13.99
N GLY A 386 4.67 -7.90 -13.40
CA GLY A 386 3.24 -8.15 -13.18
C GLY A 386 2.50 -8.42 -14.49
N HIS A 387 2.76 -7.64 -15.54
CA HIS A 387 2.21 -7.90 -16.88
C HIS A 387 2.72 -9.20 -17.48
N PHE A 388 4.04 -9.45 -17.44
CA PHE A 388 4.61 -10.72 -17.90
C PHE A 388 4.00 -11.93 -17.18
N ILE A 389 3.85 -11.84 -15.85
CA ILE A 389 3.23 -12.88 -15.03
C ILE A 389 1.78 -13.11 -15.47
N MET A 390 1.00 -12.04 -15.68
CA MET A 390 -0.38 -12.14 -16.11
C MET A 390 -0.45 -12.82 -17.48
N ASP A 391 0.33 -12.37 -18.46
CA ASP A 391 0.38 -12.98 -19.80
C ASP A 391 0.69 -14.47 -19.75
N TYR A 392 1.74 -14.84 -19.00
CA TYR A 392 2.16 -16.22 -18.86
C TYR A 392 1.11 -17.10 -18.15
N VAL A 393 0.53 -16.60 -17.06
CA VAL A 393 -0.59 -17.28 -16.36
C VAL A 393 -1.77 -17.48 -17.29
N TYR A 394 -2.06 -16.49 -18.14
CA TYR A 394 -3.21 -16.51 -19.03
C TYR A 394 -2.96 -17.38 -20.26
N SER A 395 -1.72 -17.82 -20.46
CA SER A 395 -1.29 -18.65 -21.60
C SER A 395 -1.41 -17.84 -22.90
N ASP A 396 -0.81 -16.65 -22.89
CA ASP A 396 -0.76 -15.67 -23.99
C ASP A 396 -2.16 -15.14 -24.40
N ALA A 397 -3.15 -15.29 -23.51
CA ALA A 397 -4.51 -14.79 -23.65
C ALA A 397 -4.73 -13.57 -22.76
N TYR A 398 -3.83 -12.59 -22.85
CA TYR A 398 -3.85 -11.36 -22.07
C TYR A 398 -5.22 -10.65 -22.12
N PRO A 399 -5.71 -10.06 -21.01
CA PRO A 399 -7.00 -9.37 -21.00
C PRO A 399 -7.10 -8.29 -22.09
N PRO A 400 -8.29 -8.09 -22.69
CA PRO A 400 -8.51 -6.99 -23.61
C PRO A 400 -8.39 -5.62 -22.92
N THR A 401 -7.46 -4.78 -23.36
CA THR A 401 -7.16 -3.46 -22.79
C THR A 401 -7.48 -2.30 -23.75
N PRO A 402 -8.74 -2.11 -24.19
CA PRO A 402 -9.08 -0.98 -25.05
C PRO A 402 -8.81 0.35 -24.34
N SER A 403 -8.37 1.37 -25.09
CA SER A 403 -8.09 2.71 -24.57
C SER A 403 -7.04 2.77 -23.44
N CYS A 404 -6.12 1.81 -23.40
CA CYS A 404 -5.08 1.72 -22.39
C CYS A 404 -3.84 2.58 -22.70
N ASN A 405 -3.89 3.48 -23.69
CA ASN A 405 -2.78 4.38 -23.97
C ASN A 405 -3.28 5.79 -24.35
N SER A 406 -2.93 6.85 -23.61
CA SER A 406 -2.22 6.86 -22.31
C SER A 406 -3.21 6.62 -21.15
N HIS A 407 -2.84 5.81 -20.15
CA HIS A 407 -3.57 5.65 -18.88
C HIS A 407 -2.75 6.24 -17.71
N PHE A 408 -3.38 6.41 -16.54
CA PHE A 408 -2.73 6.92 -15.33
C PHE A 408 -3.41 6.34 -14.08
N ILE A 409 -2.67 6.18 -12.99
CA ILE A 409 -3.12 5.50 -11.76
C ILE A 409 -4.41 6.01 -11.13
N LEU A 410 -4.69 7.30 -11.31
CA LEU A 410 -5.88 7.98 -10.78
C LEU A 410 -6.92 8.32 -11.86
N SER A 411 -6.74 7.89 -13.11
CA SER A 411 -7.60 8.26 -14.24
C SER A 411 -8.37 7.07 -14.80
N ALA A 412 -9.58 7.34 -15.27
CA ALA A 412 -10.42 6.33 -15.91
C ALA A 412 -9.79 5.85 -17.23
N SER A 413 -9.74 4.53 -17.40
CA SER A 413 -9.34 3.85 -18.63
C SER A 413 -10.47 2.92 -19.10
N SER A 414 -10.19 1.65 -19.34
CA SER A 414 -11.21 0.60 -19.46
C SER A 414 -11.07 -0.36 -18.29
N GLU A 415 -12.13 -1.07 -17.90
CA GLU A 415 -12.04 -2.06 -16.81
C GLU A 415 -10.96 -3.12 -17.04
N GLY A 416 -10.70 -3.49 -18.30
CA GLY A 416 -9.63 -4.43 -18.63
C GLY A 416 -8.24 -3.82 -18.43
N CYS A 417 -8.04 -2.57 -18.86
CA CYS A 417 -6.79 -1.84 -18.61
C CYS A 417 -6.59 -1.62 -17.10
N ALA A 418 -7.60 -1.11 -16.39
CA ALA A 418 -7.55 -0.92 -14.96
C ALA A 418 -7.27 -2.22 -14.18
N TRP A 419 -7.79 -3.34 -14.67
CA TRP A 419 -7.49 -4.66 -14.12
C TRP A 419 -6.03 -5.06 -14.32
N THR A 420 -5.48 -4.91 -15.53
CA THR A 420 -4.11 -5.31 -15.83
C THR A 420 -3.07 -4.42 -15.17
N GLU A 421 -3.30 -3.12 -15.15
CA GLU A 421 -2.44 -2.12 -14.51
C GLU A 421 -2.55 -2.21 -12.99
N GLY A 422 -3.78 -2.30 -12.44
CA GLY A 422 -4.00 -2.39 -11.00
C GLY A 422 -3.43 -3.69 -10.40
N TRP A 423 -3.43 -4.79 -11.16
CA TRP A 423 -2.71 -6.01 -10.80
C TRP A 423 -1.20 -5.79 -10.70
N ALA A 424 -0.61 -5.12 -11.69
CA ALA A 424 0.82 -4.84 -11.74
C ALA A 424 1.25 -3.89 -10.60
N ASP A 425 0.47 -2.85 -10.33
CA ASP A 425 0.66 -1.91 -9.23
C ASP A 425 0.59 -2.59 -7.86
N TRP A 426 -0.46 -3.39 -7.63
CA TRP A 426 -0.61 -4.16 -6.40
C TRP A 426 0.56 -5.13 -6.21
N LEU A 427 0.92 -5.89 -7.24
CA LEU A 427 2.01 -6.86 -7.17
C LEU A 427 3.34 -6.19 -6.83
N ALA A 428 3.62 -5.02 -7.41
CA ALA A 428 4.81 -4.24 -7.10
C ALA A 428 4.82 -3.74 -5.65
N ALA A 429 3.74 -3.11 -5.18
CA ALA A 429 3.64 -2.61 -3.82
C ALA A 429 3.71 -3.75 -2.77
N GLN A 430 2.98 -4.84 -3.02
CA GLN A 430 2.93 -6.03 -2.18
C GLN A 430 4.28 -6.75 -2.10
N THR A 431 5.06 -6.79 -3.19
CA THR A 431 6.41 -7.40 -3.22
C THR A 431 7.35 -6.76 -2.20
N TYR A 432 7.23 -5.45 -2.00
CA TYR A 432 8.06 -4.70 -1.04
C TYR A 432 7.36 -4.44 0.30
N GLY A 433 6.12 -4.91 0.47
CA GLY A 433 5.32 -4.67 1.66
C GLY A 433 5.03 -3.19 1.92
N ASP A 434 4.96 -2.36 0.86
CA ASP A 434 4.60 -0.94 0.93
C ASP A 434 3.10 -0.78 0.66
N THR A 435 2.53 0.29 1.18
CA THR A 435 1.10 0.67 1.01
C THR A 435 0.95 1.67 -0.14
N ARG A 436 2.08 2.14 -0.66
CA ARG A 436 2.19 3.14 -1.71
C ARG A 436 2.88 2.59 -2.93
N TYR A 437 2.37 2.97 -4.09
CA TYR A 437 3.09 2.81 -5.33
C TYR A 437 4.07 3.96 -5.55
N CYS A 438 5.33 3.62 -5.84
CA CYS A 438 6.42 4.56 -6.08
C CYS A 438 7.09 4.23 -7.42
N TRP A 439 6.91 5.06 -8.46
CA TRP A 439 7.59 4.90 -9.74
C TRP A 439 9.10 4.95 -9.55
N GLY A 440 9.62 6.05 -9.00
CA GLY A 440 11.00 6.12 -8.57
C GLY A 440 11.18 6.62 -7.14
N PRO A 441 12.44 6.65 -6.66
CA PRO A 441 12.76 7.16 -5.32
C PRO A 441 12.41 8.64 -5.12
N LEU A 442 12.10 9.37 -6.21
CA LEU A 442 11.84 10.81 -6.23
C LEU A 442 10.40 11.18 -6.65
N ASP A 443 9.59 10.20 -7.03
CA ASP A 443 8.21 10.44 -7.42
C ASP A 443 7.30 10.54 -6.19
N PRO A 444 6.29 11.43 -6.22
CA PRO A 444 5.31 11.45 -5.16
C PRO A 444 4.61 10.09 -5.15
N PRO A 445 4.69 9.33 -4.04
CA PRO A 445 3.99 8.07 -3.96
C PRO A 445 2.49 8.29 -4.09
N VAL A 446 1.80 7.33 -4.70
CA VAL A 446 0.35 7.22 -4.59
C VAL A 446 0.03 6.21 -3.51
N GLU A 447 -0.67 6.67 -2.47
CA GLU A 447 -1.21 5.80 -1.42
C GLU A 447 -2.30 4.93 -2.02
N LEU A 448 -2.19 3.61 -1.88
CA LEU A 448 -3.16 2.65 -2.42
C LEU A 448 -4.09 2.08 -1.35
N GLU A 449 -3.67 2.08 -0.08
CA GLU A 449 -4.37 1.39 1.02
C GLU A 449 -5.48 2.29 1.62
N SER A 450 -5.11 3.44 2.19
CA SER A 450 -6.09 4.32 2.87
C SER A 450 -7.16 5.05 2.03
N PRO A 451 -7.05 5.24 0.69
CA PRO A 451 -8.05 5.98 -0.07
C PRO A 451 -9.41 5.28 -0.12
N THR A 452 -10.45 6.01 0.27
CA THR A 452 -11.85 5.58 0.20
C THR A 452 -12.69 6.61 -0.54
N TRP A 453 -14.00 6.54 -0.37
CA TRP A 453 -14.97 7.50 -0.85
C TRP A 453 -14.64 8.92 -0.40
N GLY A 454 -14.33 9.79 -1.36
CA GLY A 454 -14.08 11.22 -1.09
C GLY A 454 -12.70 11.53 -0.52
N SER A 455 -11.78 10.58 -0.53
CA SER A 455 -10.40 10.83 -0.12
C SER A 455 -9.76 11.96 -0.96
N PRO A 456 -9.04 12.90 -0.31
CA PRO A 456 -8.31 13.94 -1.01
C PRO A 456 -7.31 13.36 -2.03
N GLY A 457 -7.26 13.94 -3.23
CA GLY A 457 -6.42 13.44 -4.33
C GLY A 457 -7.07 12.33 -5.16
N TRP A 458 -8.21 11.80 -4.72
CA TRP A 458 -9.00 10.78 -5.43
C TRP A 458 -10.39 11.30 -5.86
N GLU A 459 -10.59 12.62 -5.82
CA GLU A 459 -11.85 13.24 -6.21
C GLU A 459 -12.10 13.05 -7.72
N GLY A 460 -13.11 12.26 -8.06
CA GLY A 460 -13.44 11.92 -9.45
C GLY A 460 -12.79 10.63 -9.96
N SER A 461 -11.97 9.97 -9.14
CA SER A 461 -11.34 8.67 -9.41
C SER A 461 -12.12 7.56 -8.69
N ILE A 462 -13.34 7.29 -9.17
CA ILE A 462 -14.29 6.34 -8.58
C ILE A 462 -14.69 5.35 -9.67
N GLY A 463 -14.51 4.05 -9.40
CA GLY A 463 -14.99 2.99 -10.28
C GLY A 463 -13.98 1.88 -10.56
N PRO A 464 -14.45 0.76 -11.15
CA PRO A 464 -13.62 -0.38 -11.54
C PRO A 464 -12.72 -0.12 -12.76
N ASP A 465 -12.83 1.04 -13.40
CA ASP A 465 -12.05 1.50 -14.54
C ASP A 465 -10.87 2.42 -14.13
N ILE A 466 -10.54 2.48 -12.83
CA ILE A 466 -9.39 3.19 -12.28
C ILE A 466 -8.38 2.17 -11.74
N GLU A 467 -7.17 2.09 -12.31
CA GLU A 467 -6.17 1.08 -11.93
C GLU A 467 -5.73 1.18 -10.46
N GLY A 468 -5.56 2.39 -9.92
CA GLY A 468 -5.22 2.57 -8.51
C GLY A 468 -6.31 2.10 -7.55
N ARG A 469 -7.59 2.15 -7.96
CA ARG A 469 -8.70 1.60 -7.17
C ARG A 469 -8.71 0.07 -7.21
N VAL A 470 -8.38 -0.52 -8.36
CA VAL A 470 -8.18 -1.97 -8.45
C VAL A 470 -6.98 -2.41 -7.60
N ALA A 471 -5.87 -1.68 -7.64
CA ALA A 471 -4.69 -1.98 -6.85
C ALA A 471 -4.96 -1.91 -5.34
N GLY A 472 -5.63 -0.86 -4.87
CA GLY A 472 -6.07 -0.73 -3.48
C GLY A 472 -7.03 -1.85 -3.08
N ALA A 473 -8.00 -2.19 -3.94
CA ALA A 473 -8.90 -3.32 -3.69
C ALA A 473 -8.16 -4.66 -3.53
N LEU A 474 -7.11 -4.90 -4.31
CA LEU A 474 -6.28 -6.09 -4.14
C LEU A 474 -5.42 -6.02 -2.87
N MET A 475 -4.99 -4.83 -2.44
CA MET A 475 -4.25 -4.61 -1.20
C MET A 475 -5.10 -5.01 0.03
N ASP A 476 -6.28 -4.40 0.20
CA ASP A 476 -7.23 -4.68 1.30
C ASP A 476 -7.70 -6.15 1.31
N LEU A 477 -7.75 -6.79 0.14
CA LEU A 477 -8.05 -8.21 0.08
C LEU A 477 -6.87 -9.08 0.54
N ALA A 478 -5.64 -8.64 0.31
CA ALA A 478 -4.41 -9.41 0.52
C ALA A 478 -3.86 -9.28 1.94
N ASP A 479 -3.98 -8.11 2.55
CA ASP A 479 -3.27 -7.78 3.77
C ASP A 479 -4.02 -8.26 5.03
N GLY A 480 -3.49 -7.91 6.20
CA GLY A 480 -4.09 -8.25 7.49
C GLY A 480 -3.60 -7.31 8.59
N ASP A 481 -4.45 -7.08 9.59
CA ASP A 481 -4.28 -6.11 10.69
C ASP A 481 -2.86 -6.11 11.32
N PRO A 482 -2.15 -4.96 11.42
CA PRO A 482 -2.62 -3.64 11.90
C PRO A 482 -2.81 -2.53 10.84
N ARG A 483 -3.01 -2.86 9.55
CA ARG A 483 -3.16 -1.86 8.47
C ARG A 483 -4.60 -1.40 8.21
N ASN A 484 -5.57 -2.04 8.87
CA ASN A 484 -6.98 -1.84 8.58
C ASN A 484 -7.46 -0.39 8.72
N GLU A 485 -8.04 0.13 7.64
CA GLU A 485 -8.78 1.37 7.64
C GLU A 485 -10.02 1.30 8.54
N ILE A 486 -10.42 2.48 9.00
CA ILE A 486 -11.43 2.64 10.06
C ILE A 486 -12.84 2.11 9.71
N TYR A 487 -13.18 1.88 8.44
CA TYR A 487 -14.57 1.57 8.04
C TYR A 487 -14.78 0.22 7.36
N TRP A 488 -14.16 -0.02 6.20
CA TRP A 488 -14.55 -1.11 5.30
C TRP A 488 -13.41 -2.01 4.82
N ASP A 489 -12.16 -1.73 5.20
CA ASP A 489 -11.10 -2.73 5.07
C ASP A 489 -11.22 -3.77 6.21
N LEU A 490 -11.97 -4.83 5.91
CA LEU A 490 -12.32 -5.88 6.86
C LEU A 490 -11.85 -7.27 6.37
N SER A 491 -11.26 -7.33 5.19
CA SER A 491 -10.85 -8.58 4.55
C SER A 491 -9.43 -8.94 4.97
N SER A 492 -9.08 -10.22 4.85
CA SER A 492 -7.71 -10.69 5.04
C SER A 492 -7.58 -12.08 4.41
N GLU A 493 -7.67 -12.13 3.09
CA GLU A 493 -7.62 -13.39 2.34
C GLU A 493 -6.19 -13.86 2.06
N GLY A 494 -5.20 -12.97 2.16
CA GLY A 494 -3.80 -13.25 1.85
C GLY A 494 -3.49 -13.11 0.36
N PRO A 495 -2.26 -12.68 -0.01
CA PRO A 495 -1.84 -12.63 -1.42
C PRO A 495 -1.89 -14.01 -2.10
N GLU A 496 -1.75 -15.11 -1.34
CA GLU A 496 -1.90 -16.48 -1.84
C GLU A 496 -3.29 -16.72 -2.43
N LYS A 497 -4.35 -16.23 -1.76
CA LYS A 497 -5.73 -16.41 -2.23
C LYS A 497 -5.93 -15.67 -3.54
N ILE A 498 -5.51 -14.41 -3.60
CA ILE A 498 -5.64 -13.56 -4.79
C ILE A 498 -4.94 -14.22 -5.98
N VAL A 499 -3.66 -14.58 -5.83
CA VAL A 499 -2.88 -15.26 -6.87
C VAL A 499 -3.54 -16.58 -7.29
N SER A 500 -4.07 -17.36 -6.34
CA SER A 500 -4.76 -18.63 -6.68
C SER A 500 -6.01 -18.42 -7.52
N VAL A 501 -6.80 -17.38 -7.24
CA VAL A 501 -8.03 -17.05 -7.97
C VAL A 501 -7.69 -16.55 -9.38
N VAL A 502 -6.73 -15.64 -9.51
CA VAL A 502 -6.27 -15.14 -10.82
C VAL A 502 -5.78 -16.28 -11.70
N ARG A 503 -4.95 -17.18 -11.15
CA ARG A 503 -4.45 -18.35 -11.88
C ARG A 503 -5.54 -19.32 -12.32
N ALA A 504 -6.55 -19.54 -11.48
CA ALA A 504 -7.62 -20.50 -11.76
C ALA A 504 -8.68 -19.96 -12.73
N SER A 505 -9.01 -18.66 -12.63
CA SER A 505 -10.15 -18.06 -13.32
C SER A 505 -9.79 -17.14 -14.49
N LYS A 506 -8.55 -16.65 -14.56
CA LYS A 506 -8.04 -15.76 -15.62
C LYS A 506 -9.01 -14.59 -15.93
N PRO A 507 -9.41 -13.79 -14.93
CA PRO A 507 -10.41 -12.75 -15.10
C PRO A 507 -9.94 -11.62 -16.03
N ASN A 508 -10.83 -11.06 -16.83
CA ASN A 508 -10.53 -9.89 -17.66
C ASN A 508 -10.78 -8.57 -16.96
N THR A 509 -11.54 -8.57 -15.85
CA THR A 509 -11.89 -7.38 -15.07
C THR A 509 -11.92 -7.69 -13.58
N VAL A 510 -11.87 -6.66 -12.73
CA VAL A 510 -12.04 -6.80 -11.26
C VAL A 510 -13.42 -7.40 -10.91
N GLY A 511 -14.45 -7.16 -11.73
CA GLY A 511 -15.77 -7.76 -11.56
C GLY A 511 -15.77 -9.28 -11.80
N GLU A 512 -15.05 -9.76 -12.82
CA GLU A 512 -14.85 -11.20 -13.05
C GLU A 512 -14.04 -11.84 -11.93
N PHE A 513 -12.99 -11.16 -11.45
CA PHE A 513 -12.20 -11.59 -10.30
C PHE A 513 -13.06 -11.74 -9.04
N LYS A 514 -13.87 -10.73 -8.69
CA LYS A 514 -14.82 -10.76 -7.57
C LYS A 514 -15.74 -11.99 -7.65
N ASN A 515 -16.31 -12.25 -8.83
CA ASN A 515 -17.22 -13.38 -9.04
C ASN A 515 -16.53 -14.74 -8.87
N ALA A 516 -15.22 -14.83 -9.13
CA ALA A 516 -14.42 -16.02 -8.88
C ALA A 516 -13.93 -16.15 -7.43
N LEU A 517 -13.68 -15.03 -6.75
CA LEU A 517 -13.23 -14.98 -5.36
C LEU A 517 -14.34 -15.35 -4.37
N LEU A 518 -15.55 -14.78 -4.50
CA LEU A 518 -16.64 -14.98 -3.54
C LEU A 518 -17.01 -16.46 -3.29
N PRO A 519 -17.02 -17.36 -4.30
CA PRO A 519 -17.19 -18.80 -4.06
C PRO A 519 -16.04 -19.47 -3.30
N ALA A 520 -14.82 -18.93 -3.38
CA ALA A 520 -13.62 -19.44 -2.70
C ALA A 520 -13.55 -19.05 -1.21
N VAL A 521 -14.41 -18.12 -0.77
CA VAL A 521 -14.54 -17.68 0.62
C VAL A 521 -15.63 -18.51 1.33
N PRO A 522 -15.32 -19.23 2.42
CA PRO A 522 -16.21 -20.26 2.96
C PRO A 522 -17.38 -19.71 3.79
N THR A 523 -17.23 -18.55 4.43
CA THR A 523 -18.23 -18.01 5.38
C THR A 523 -18.99 -16.83 4.79
N ALA A 524 -20.24 -16.63 5.23
CA ALA A 524 -21.01 -15.46 4.84
C ALA A 524 -20.38 -14.14 5.34
N GLY A 525 -19.79 -14.17 6.54
CA GLY A 525 -19.04 -13.04 7.10
C GLY A 525 -17.82 -12.69 6.26
N GLY A 526 -16.98 -13.67 5.90
CA GLY A 526 -15.82 -13.43 5.03
C GLY A 526 -16.22 -12.87 3.67
N LYS A 527 -17.32 -13.36 3.07
CA LYS A 527 -17.85 -12.79 1.82
C LYS A 527 -18.29 -11.33 1.98
N SER A 528 -18.90 -10.99 3.12
CA SER A 528 -19.25 -9.61 3.45
C SER A 528 -18.01 -8.73 3.57
N ASN A 529 -16.94 -9.24 4.18
CA ASN A 529 -15.68 -8.52 4.34
C ASN A 529 -14.99 -8.27 2.99
N VAL A 530 -14.99 -9.25 2.08
CA VAL A 530 -14.52 -9.07 0.70
C VAL A 530 -15.31 -7.98 -0.01
N LEU A 531 -16.64 -7.99 0.09
CA LEU A 531 -17.47 -6.93 -0.52
C LEU A 531 -17.22 -5.55 0.12
N ALA A 532 -16.93 -5.50 1.41
CA ALA A 532 -16.55 -4.27 2.10
C ALA A 532 -15.24 -3.69 1.56
N ALA A 533 -14.20 -4.51 1.36
CA ALA A 533 -12.92 -4.07 0.80
C ALA A 533 -13.06 -3.56 -0.66
N LEU A 534 -13.89 -4.21 -1.47
CA LEU A 534 -14.19 -3.74 -2.83
C LEU A 534 -14.98 -2.42 -2.83
N PHE A 535 -15.88 -2.26 -1.86
CA PHE A 535 -16.65 -1.04 -1.67
C PHE A 535 -15.78 0.11 -1.16
N GLN A 536 -14.90 -0.13 -0.18
CA GLN A 536 -13.89 0.81 0.31
C GLN A 536 -13.14 1.45 -0.85
N ASN A 537 -12.67 0.61 -1.77
CA ASN A 537 -11.89 1.01 -2.93
C ASN A 537 -12.74 1.51 -4.10
N THR A 538 -14.05 1.68 -3.95
CA THR A 538 -14.94 2.23 -4.99
C THR A 538 -14.99 1.44 -6.31
N VAL A 539 -14.47 0.21 -6.34
CA VAL A 539 -14.55 -0.68 -7.52
C VAL A 539 -15.87 -1.47 -7.56
N ASP A 540 -16.59 -1.50 -6.44
CA ASP A 540 -17.94 -2.03 -6.32
C ASP A 540 -18.82 -1.02 -5.58
N ASP A 541 -19.88 -0.54 -6.22
CA ASP A 541 -20.81 0.42 -5.63
C ASP A 541 -21.99 -0.26 -4.90
N VAL A 542 -22.05 -1.59 -4.91
CA VAL A 542 -23.12 -2.37 -4.27
C VAL A 542 -22.60 -3.15 -3.07
N PHE A 543 -22.71 -2.54 -1.88
CA PHE A 543 -22.47 -3.22 -0.61
C PHE A 543 -23.58 -2.89 0.40
N TYR A 544 -24.12 -3.94 1.02
CA TYR A 544 -25.11 -3.81 2.09
C TYR A 544 -24.47 -4.24 3.40
N GLU A 545 -23.96 -3.26 4.14
CA GLU A 545 -23.23 -3.51 5.36
C GLU A 545 -24.13 -4.14 6.45
N PRO A 546 -23.74 -5.30 7.03
CA PRO A 546 -24.59 -5.98 8.01
C PRO A 546 -24.63 -5.23 9.36
N LEU A 547 -25.82 -4.85 9.80
CA LEU A 547 -26.09 -4.39 11.16
C LEU A 547 -26.42 -5.59 12.04
N LEU A 548 -25.63 -5.79 13.10
CA LEU A 548 -25.89 -6.80 14.11
C LEU A 548 -26.78 -6.22 15.23
N ASP A 549 -27.53 -7.07 15.92
CA ASP A 549 -28.42 -6.65 17.01
C ASP A 549 -27.62 -5.98 18.13
N ARG A 550 -27.92 -4.70 18.39
CA ARG A 550 -27.25 -3.82 19.36
C ARG A 550 -25.74 -3.68 19.13
N VAL A 551 -25.34 -3.59 17.87
CA VAL A 551 -23.99 -3.19 17.47
C VAL A 551 -24.11 -2.01 16.53
N GLU A 552 -23.63 -0.87 17.00
CA GLU A 552 -23.63 0.40 16.31
C GLU A 552 -22.49 0.49 15.29
N LEU A 553 -22.75 1.20 14.19
CA LEU A 553 -21.73 1.55 13.22
C LEU A 553 -21.64 3.07 13.09
N ASN A 554 -20.41 3.61 13.16
CA ASN A 554 -20.12 5.01 12.86
C ASN A 554 -19.62 5.13 11.42
N ARG A 555 -20.31 5.88 10.56
CA ARG A 555 -20.00 5.98 9.13
C ARG A 555 -19.89 7.41 8.64
N PRO A 556 -19.01 7.69 7.67
CA PRO A 556 -18.88 9.02 7.08
C PRO A 556 -20.11 9.36 6.24
N SER A 557 -20.45 10.65 6.17
CA SER A 557 -21.65 11.15 5.49
C SER A 557 -21.51 11.33 3.97
N PHE A 558 -20.42 10.83 3.36
CA PHE A 558 -20.01 11.25 2.02
C PHE A 558 -20.99 10.79 0.93
N TRP A 559 -21.54 9.57 1.01
CA TRP A 559 -22.68 9.08 0.21
C TRP A 559 -23.51 8.17 1.12
N GLY A 560 -24.84 8.26 1.06
CA GLY A 560 -25.72 7.53 1.97
C GLY A 560 -25.38 6.03 2.07
N GLY A 561 -25.31 5.50 3.29
CA GLY A 561 -24.91 4.11 3.52
C GLY A 561 -26.06 3.14 3.29
N ASP A 562 -25.75 2.05 2.61
CA ASP A 562 -26.62 0.90 2.41
C ASP A 562 -26.29 -0.20 3.40
N PHE A 563 -27.30 -0.67 4.11
CA PHE A 563 -27.15 -1.63 5.19
C PHE A 563 -28.04 -2.85 4.95
N SER A 564 -27.80 -3.90 5.72
CA SER A 564 -28.75 -5.01 5.87
C SER A 564 -28.88 -5.41 7.32
N PHE A 565 -30.08 -5.77 7.76
CA PHE A 565 -30.27 -6.46 9.04
C PHE A 565 -31.30 -7.56 8.89
N THR A 566 -31.23 -8.58 9.74
CA THR A 566 -32.20 -9.67 9.75
C THR A 566 -32.93 -9.70 11.08
N THR A 567 -34.26 -9.57 11.03
CA THR A 567 -35.09 -9.91 12.19
C THR A 567 -35.10 -11.41 12.34
N THR A 568 -34.76 -11.89 13.53
CA THR A 568 -34.62 -13.32 13.85
C THR A 568 -35.83 -13.85 14.60
N ARG A 569 -36.60 -12.95 15.23
CA ARG A 569 -37.75 -13.29 16.09
C ARG A 569 -39.02 -12.60 15.58
N PRO A 570 -40.22 -13.18 15.83
CA PRO A 570 -41.50 -12.51 15.60
C PRO A 570 -41.77 -11.48 16.70
N THR A 571 -40.89 -10.49 16.82
CA THR A 571 -40.92 -9.43 17.82
C THR A 571 -40.70 -8.08 17.14
N TRP A 572 -40.95 -6.99 17.84
CA TRP A 572 -40.63 -5.67 17.30
C TRP A 572 -39.12 -5.49 17.14
N SER A 573 -38.72 -4.83 16.07
CA SER A 573 -37.34 -4.38 15.88
C SER A 573 -37.31 -2.95 15.38
N VAL A 574 -36.19 -2.27 15.58
CA VAL A 574 -35.98 -0.89 15.14
C VAL A 574 -34.61 -0.76 14.51
N VAL A 575 -34.54 0.00 13.42
CA VAL A 575 -33.29 0.60 12.96
C VAL A 575 -33.38 2.10 13.21
N ALA A 576 -32.32 2.67 13.76
CA ALA A 576 -32.20 4.09 14.07
C ALA A 576 -30.90 4.65 13.51
N ALA A 577 -30.93 5.92 13.12
CA ALA A 577 -29.76 6.66 12.68
C ALA A 577 -29.69 8.02 13.40
N LEU A 578 -28.49 8.41 13.81
CA LEU A 578 -28.21 9.65 14.51
C LEU A 578 -27.05 10.37 13.83
N HIS A 579 -27.26 11.62 13.43
CA HIS A 579 -26.18 12.47 12.93
C HIS A 579 -25.16 12.80 14.04
N VAL A 580 -23.88 12.78 13.68
CA VAL A 580 -22.75 13.14 14.55
C VAL A 580 -21.92 14.23 13.85
N GLY A 581 -22.06 15.46 14.31
CA GLY A 581 -21.34 16.61 13.74
C GLY A 581 -22.07 17.94 13.96
N ASP A 582 -22.10 18.77 12.91
CA ASP A 582 -22.82 20.05 12.93
C ASP A 582 -24.32 19.85 13.25
N PRO A 583 -24.84 20.42 14.35
CA PRO A 583 -26.25 20.40 14.69
C PRO A 583 -27.11 21.29 13.78
N ALA A 584 -26.71 21.58 12.54
CA ALA A 584 -27.58 22.07 11.49
C ALA A 584 -27.93 20.96 10.47
N ASN A 585 -27.19 19.85 10.48
CA ASN A 585 -27.32 18.74 9.56
C ASN A 585 -28.16 17.61 10.17
N ASP A 586 -28.73 16.78 9.32
CA ASP A 586 -29.66 15.71 9.71
C ASP A 586 -29.45 14.47 8.83
N THR A 587 -29.82 13.31 9.36
CA THR A 587 -29.79 12.01 8.69
C THR A 587 -31.21 11.53 8.47
N SER A 588 -31.57 11.25 7.22
CA SER A 588 -32.84 10.61 6.88
C SER A 588 -32.66 9.09 6.82
N LEU A 589 -33.71 8.34 7.16
CA LEU A 589 -33.66 6.88 7.12
C LEU A 589 -34.75 6.34 6.19
N SER A 590 -34.38 5.46 5.28
CA SER A 590 -35.33 4.65 4.50
C SER A 590 -35.12 3.18 4.77
N LEU A 591 -36.19 2.40 4.78
CA LEU A 591 -36.17 0.95 4.99
C LEU A 591 -36.88 0.28 3.81
N TYR A 592 -36.12 -0.52 3.07
CA TYR A 592 -36.61 -1.32 1.97
C TYR A 592 -36.89 -2.74 2.46
N LYS A 593 -38.03 -3.28 2.04
CA LYS A 593 -38.44 -4.64 2.40
C LYS A 593 -37.58 -5.73 1.76
N ALA A 594 -36.96 -5.42 0.61
CA ALA A 594 -36.03 -6.25 -0.15
C ALA A 594 -35.36 -5.40 -1.23
N ALA A 595 -34.31 -5.93 -1.88
CA ALA A 595 -33.69 -5.28 -3.03
C ALA A 595 -34.71 -5.04 -4.17
N GLY A 596 -34.68 -3.86 -4.79
CA GLY A 596 -35.62 -3.46 -5.84
C GLY A 596 -37.05 -3.14 -5.36
N ALA A 597 -37.29 -3.05 -4.05
CA ALA A 597 -38.59 -2.64 -3.51
C ALA A 597 -38.98 -1.22 -3.96
N THR A 598 -40.26 -1.03 -4.27
CA THR A 598 -40.84 0.27 -4.66
C THR A 598 -42.18 0.50 -3.97
N GLY A 599 -42.65 1.75 -3.93
CA GLY A 599 -43.97 2.09 -3.37
C GLY A 599 -44.12 1.69 -1.90
N GLY A 600 -45.19 0.96 -1.57
CA GLY A 600 -45.53 0.58 -0.19
C GLY A 600 -44.58 -0.43 0.49
N ASP A 601 -43.60 -0.96 -0.25
CA ASP A 601 -42.52 -1.78 0.29
C ASP A 601 -41.27 -0.97 0.69
N VAL A 602 -41.38 0.37 0.66
CA VAL A 602 -40.37 1.32 1.17
C VAL A 602 -41.02 2.20 2.23
N ILE A 603 -40.39 2.31 3.39
CA ILE A 603 -40.77 3.22 4.46
C ILE A 603 -39.67 4.25 4.64
N SER A 604 -40.02 5.53 4.74
CA SER A 604 -39.04 6.60 4.99
C SER A 604 -39.41 7.36 6.26
N SER A 605 -38.42 7.59 7.11
CA SER A 605 -38.45 8.52 8.22
C SER A 605 -37.63 9.74 7.83
N TRP A 606 -38.21 10.91 8.03
CA TRP A 606 -37.56 12.19 7.82
C TRP A 606 -38.11 13.17 8.84
N MET A 607 -37.23 13.72 9.68
CA MET A 607 -37.59 14.70 10.69
C MET A 607 -36.75 15.97 10.54
N PRO A 608 -37.31 17.09 10.06
CA PRO A 608 -36.54 18.31 9.92
C PRO A 608 -36.14 18.86 11.31
N ARG A 609 -34.92 18.53 11.77
CA ARG A 609 -34.07 19.19 12.78
C ARG A 609 -33.01 18.20 13.31
N SER A 610 -31.80 18.71 13.41
CA SER A 610 -30.50 18.06 13.57
C SER A 610 -30.19 17.31 14.86
N ASP A 611 -30.97 17.46 15.94
CA ASP A 611 -30.73 16.74 17.18
C ASP A 611 -31.66 15.53 17.35
N GLN A 612 -32.49 15.23 16.35
CA GLN A 612 -33.50 14.19 16.43
C GLN A 612 -33.14 12.99 15.55
N PRO A 613 -32.73 11.86 16.16
CA PRO A 613 -32.46 10.63 15.42
C PRO A 613 -33.69 10.14 14.64
N ASP A 614 -33.50 9.71 13.41
CA ASP A 614 -34.55 9.08 12.63
C ASP A 614 -34.60 7.57 12.91
N PHE A 615 -35.81 7.00 13.03
CA PHE A 615 -35.96 5.57 13.22
C PHE A 615 -37.15 5.00 12.47
N ILE A 616 -37.07 3.72 12.13
CA ILE A 616 -38.16 2.95 11.55
C ILE A 616 -38.33 1.67 12.37
N ALA A 617 -39.56 1.43 12.84
CA ALA A 617 -39.93 0.25 13.60
C ALA A 617 -40.58 -0.80 12.69
N VAL A 618 -40.06 -2.02 12.68
CA VAL A 618 -40.64 -3.18 12.00
C VAL A 618 -41.62 -3.87 12.94
N ASP A 619 -42.86 -4.04 12.47
CA ASP A 619 -43.94 -4.65 13.25
C ASP A 619 -43.64 -6.13 13.49
N ALA A 620 -43.89 -6.60 14.73
CA ALA A 620 -43.68 -8.00 15.14
C ALA A 620 -44.40 -9.02 14.24
N THR A 621 -45.50 -8.61 13.59
CA THR A 621 -46.27 -9.46 12.67
C THR A 621 -45.61 -9.70 11.32
N SER A 622 -44.53 -8.96 10.99
CA SER A 622 -43.78 -9.13 9.74
C SER A 622 -42.98 -10.44 9.69
N GLY A 623 -42.70 -11.03 10.86
CA GLY A 623 -41.92 -12.25 11.00
C GLY A 623 -40.43 -12.09 10.64
N PRO A 624 -39.63 -13.16 10.80
CA PRO A 624 -38.21 -13.13 10.49
C PRO A 624 -37.93 -12.84 9.02
N ARG A 625 -37.13 -11.80 8.74
CA ARG A 625 -36.79 -11.35 7.38
C ARG A 625 -35.57 -10.43 7.38
N THR A 626 -34.83 -10.44 6.28
CA THR A 626 -33.81 -9.42 5.98
C THR A 626 -34.41 -8.15 5.40
N HIS A 627 -34.06 -7.01 5.96
CA HIS A 627 -34.43 -5.68 5.50
C HIS A 627 -33.18 -4.89 5.10
N LEU A 628 -33.35 -3.88 4.25
CA LEU A 628 -32.24 -3.06 3.75
C LEU A 628 -32.48 -1.59 4.15
N PRO A 629 -31.88 -1.11 5.26
CA PRO A 629 -31.87 0.32 5.55
C PRO A 629 -30.96 1.08 4.58
N ARG A 630 -31.34 2.33 4.32
CA ARG A 630 -30.49 3.34 3.71
C ARG A 630 -30.51 4.59 4.55
N VAL A 631 -29.33 5.06 4.96
CA VAL A 631 -29.17 6.36 5.62
C VAL A 631 -28.78 7.39 4.58
N SER A 632 -29.42 8.55 4.58
CA SER A 632 -29.09 9.67 3.68
C SER A 632 -28.73 10.90 4.49
N THR A 633 -27.67 11.60 4.10
CA THR A 633 -27.16 12.82 4.75
C THR A 633 -27.26 14.00 3.78
N LEU A 634 -27.48 15.21 4.32
CA LEU A 634 -27.62 16.43 3.51
C LEU A 634 -26.28 17.17 3.29
N SER A 635 -25.21 16.77 3.98
CA SER A 635 -23.90 17.42 3.94
C SER A 635 -22.76 16.39 3.89
N ALA A 636 -21.75 16.68 3.09
CA ALA A 636 -20.49 15.96 3.09
C ALA A 636 -19.58 16.49 4.22
N GLY A 637 -18.94 15.59 4.97
CA GLY A 637 -17.91 15.92 5.97
C GLY A 637 -18.27 15.68 7.43
N ASP A 638 -19.50 15.23 7.73
CA ASP A 638 -19.91 14.77 9.06
C ASP A 638 -19.92 13.23 9.12
N SER A 639 -20.31 12.66 10.25
CA SER A 639 -20.54 11.22 10.41
C SER A 639 -21.95 10.94 10.94
N TYR A 640 -22.35 9.69 10.95
CA TYR A 640 -23.59 9.27 11.59
C TYR A 640 -23.40 7.91 12.26
N LEU A 641 -24.14 7.71 13.34
CA LEU A 641 -24.32 6.41 13.97
C LEU A 641 -25.55 5.75 13.37
N VAL A 642 -25.48 4.45 13.12
CA VAL A 642 -26.62 3.62 12.76
C VAL A 642 -26.61 2.36 13.59
N GLU A 643 -27.77 1.97 14.08
CA GLU A 643 -27.91 0.80 14.93
C GLU A 643 -29.24 0.09 14.65
N PHE A 644 -29.19 -1.24 14.72
CA PHE A 644 -30.36 -2.11 14.69
C PHE A 644 -30.54 -2.79 16.05
N ALA A 645 -31.77 -2.81 16.56
CA ALA A 645 -32.09 -3.52 17.80
C ALA A 645 -33.40 -4.33 17.67
N GLU A 646 -33.39 -5.58 18.14
CA GLU A 646 -34.59 -6.39 18.35
C GLU A 646 -35.08 -6.31 19.80
N SER A 647 -36.39 -6.39 20.02
CA SER A 647 -36.94 -6.37 21.38
C SER A 647 -36.59 -7.62 22.18
N GLU A 648 -35.98 -7.46 23.37
CA GLU A 648 -35.59 -8.58 24.24
C GLU A 648 -36.70 -9.08 25.18
N GLY A 649 -37.89 -8.46 25.14
CA GLY A 649 -39.04 -8.96 25.91
C GLY A 649 -40.04 -7.90 26.34
N PRO A 650 -41.12 -8.33 27.02
CA PRO A 650 -42.21 -7.46 27.42
C PRO A 650 -41.89 -6.65 28.69
N LEU A 651 -42.30 -5.37 28.70
CA LEU A 651 -42.42 -4.53 29.89
C LEU A 651 -43.75 -4.83 30.58
N ALA A 652 -43.68 -5.50 31.72
CA ALA A 652 -44.85 -5.85 32.52
C ALA A 652 -45.53 -4.60 33.12
N PRO A 653 -46.85 -4.60 33.34
CA PRO A 653 -47.52 -3.54 34.07
C PRO A 653 -46.90 -3.33 35.46
N GLY A 654 -46.59 -2.08 35.83
CA GLY A 654 -45.95 -1.74 37.11
C GLY A 654 -44.46 -2.06 37.18
N SER A 655 -43.81 -2.46 36.07
CA SER A 655 -42.37 -2.74 36.06
C SER A 655 -41.52 -1.47 36.00
N SER A 656 -40.32 -1.56 36.54
CA SER A 656 -39.24 -0.58 36.40
C SER A 656 -37.95 -1.36 36.17
N THR A 657 -37.39 -1.24 34.97
CA THR A 657 -36.20 -2.00 34.55
C THR A 657 -35.03 -1.04 34.41
N GLU A 658 -33.89 -1.37 35.01
CA GLU A 658 -32.63 -0.64 34.80
C GLU A 658 -31.92 -1.24 33.59
N LEU A 659 -31.52 -0.38 32.66
CA LEU A 659 -30.87 -0.70 31.39
C LEU A 659 -29.65 0.21 31.22
N SER A 660 -28.78 -0.11 30.27
CA SER A 660 -27.63 0.71 29.92
C SER A 660 -27.57 0.95 28.43
N MET A 661 -27.07 2.11 28.05
CA MET A 661 -26.66 2.44 26.69
C MET A 661 -25.30 3.14 26.77
N GLU A 662 -24.32 2.61 26.05
CA GLU A 662 -23.00 3.22 25.90
C GLU A 662 -23.06 4.42 24.96
N SER A 663 -22.00 5.23 24.87
CA SER A 663 -22.07 6.53 24.19
C SER A 663 -22.39 6.47 22.70
N ALA A 664 -22.14 5.33 22.07
CA ALA A 664 -22.37 5.11 20.65
C ALA A 664 -23.69 4.38 20.37
N ASP A 665 -24.33 3.80 21.39
CA ASP A 665 -25.67 3.22 21.28
C ASP A 665 -26.68 4.31 20.93
N VAL A 666 -27.52 4.03 19.94
CA VAL A 666 -28.55 4.92 19.41
C VAL A 666 -29.93 4.51 19.93
N VAL A 667 -30.24 3.21 20.00
CA VAL A 667 -31.60 2.74 20.26
C VAL A 667 -31.70 1.53 21.20
N GLU A 668 -32.66 1.60 22.11
CA GLU A 668 -33.12 0.45 22.90
C GLU A 668 -34.62 0.23 22.68
N ILE A 669 -35.05 -1.04 22.65
CA ILE A 669 -36.44 -1.40 22.40
C ILE A 669 -36.96 -2.52 23.32
N ARG A 670 -38.13 -2.26 23.89
CA ARG A 670 -38.96 -3.24 24.60
C ARG A 670 -40.35 -3.34 23.97
N THR A 671 -41.08 -4.39 24.30
CA THR A 671 -42.48 -4.55 23.87
C THR A 671 -43.41 -4.36 25.06
N ALA A 672 -44.64 -3.89 24.87
CA ALA A 672 -45.64 -3.82 25.92
C ALA A 672 -47.04 -4.18 25.39
N ASP A 673 -47.68 -5.18 25.99
CA ASP A 673 -49.07 -5.50 25.67
C ASP A 673 -50.02 -4.47 26.28
N LEU A 674 -50.66 -3.69 25.42
CA LEU A 674 -51.57 -2.61 25.81
C LEU A 674 -53.00 -2.92 25.40
N THR A 675 -53.97 -2.40 26.15
CA THR A 675 -55.41 -2.54 25.88
C THR A 675 -55.96 -1.23 25.33
N ALA A 676 -56.73 -1.30 24.25
CA ALA A 676 -57.38 -0.12 23.66
C ALA A 676 -58.21 0.65 24.70
N GLY A 677 -58.06 1.97 24.72
CA GLY A 677 -58.78 2.88 25.62
C GLY A 677 -58.27 2.93 27.06
N VAL A 678 -57.27 2.11 27.44
CA VAL A 678 -56.69 2.13 28.80
C VAL A 678 -55.42 2.99 28.81
N PRO A 679 -55.39 4.14 29.51
CA PRO A 679 -54.20 4.97 29.58
C PRO A 679 -53.03 4.24 30.27
N VAL A 680 -51.84 4.34 29.70
CA VAL A 680 -50.59 3.78 30.25
C VAL A 680 -49.50 4.83 30.16
N THR A 681 -48.68 4.93 31.20
CA THR A 681 -47.56 5.87 31.25
C THR A 681 -46.24 5.12 31.18
N PHE A 682 -45.35 5.60 30.32
CA PHE A 682 -43.95 5.19 30.25
C PHE A 682 -43.08 6.33 30.74
N THR A 683 -42.07 6.02 31.55
CA THR A 683 -41.08 6.99 32.01
C THR A 683 -39.69 6.44 31.77
N VAL A 684 -38.85 7.21 31.08
CA VAL A 684 -37.41 6.95 30.97
C VAL A 684 -36.69 7.95 31.89
N THR A 685 -35.89 7.43 32.82
CA THR A 685 -35.14 8.24 33.79
C THR A 685 -33.65 8.00 33.62
N PRO A 686 -32.88 8.94 33.05
CA PRO A 686 -31.43 8.86 33.05
C PRO A 686 -30.87 8.77 34.48
N LEU A 687 -29.89 7.90 34.72
CA LEU A 687 -29.19 7.81 36.01
C LEU A 687 -27.77 8.39 35.94
N ASP A 688 -27.16 8.33 34.74
CA ASP A 688 -25.74 8.67 34.54
C ASP A 688 -25.57 9.85 33.55
N GLY A 689 -26.57 10.73 33.43
CA GLY A 689 -26.46 12.03 32.74
C GLY A 689 -26.89 12.07 31.27
N GLN A 690 -27.35 10.95 30.72
CA GLN A 690 -27.82 10.79 29.32
C GLN A 690 -28.97 11.74 28.95
N ASP A 691 -29.06 12.08 27.66
CA ASP A 691 -30.23 12.70 27.01
C ASP A 691 -31.03 11.62 26.27
N LEU A 692 -32.18 11.24 26.81
CA LEU A 692 -32.98 10.09 26.36
C LEU A 692 -34.39 10.51 25.98
N ASP A 693 -34.83 10.09 24.81
CA ASP A 693 -36.21 10.20 24.36
C ASP A 693 -36.97 8.89 24.56
N VAL A 694 -38.29 8.94 24.74
CA VAL A 694 -39.14 7.75 24.76
C VAL A 694 -40.29 7.86 23.78
N PHE A 695 -40.50 6.78 23.01
CA PHE A 695 -41.57 6.65 22.02
C PHE A 695 -42.37 5.37 22.22
N VAL A 696 -43.65 5.41 21.82
CA VAL A 696 -44.53 4.25 21.74
C VAL A 696 -45.08 4.13 20.34
N MET A 697 -44.89 2.96 19.73
CA MET A 697 -45.39 2.61 18.41
C MET A 697 -46.52 1.57 18.53
N ALA A 698 -47.65 1.83 17.88
CA ALA A 698 -48.79 0.91 17.86
C ALA A 698 -48.66 -0.14 16.74
N PRO A 699 -49.15 -1.38 16.96
CA PRO A 699 -49.16 -2.41 15.94
C PRO A 699 -50.11 -2.06 14.78
N SER A 700 -49.81 -2.61 13.61
CA SER A 700 -50.62 -2.43 12.40
C SER A 700 -50.90 -3.77 11.72
N ALA A 701 -52.17 -4.02 11.41
CA ALA A 701 -52.55 -5.20 10.62
C ALA A 701 -52.25 -5.06 9.12
N THR A 702 -51.91 -3.85 8.65
CA THR A 702 -51.78 -3.53 7.21
C THR A 702 -50.40 -2.99 6.83
N ARG A 703 -49.56 -2.64 7.80
CA ARG A 703 -48.21 -2.10 7.57
C ARG A 703 -47.19 -3.01 8.23
N TRP A 704 -46.15 -3.36 7.49
CA TRP A 704 -45.05 -4.21 7.96
C TRP A 704 -43.99 -3.42 8.76
N ALA A 705 -43.87 -2.11 8.51
CA ALA A 705 -43.03 -1.20 9.27
C ALA A 705 -43.62 0.22 9.29
N ARG A 706 -43.14 1.07 10.20
CA ARG A 706 -43.67 2.42 10.45
C ARG A 706 -42.54 3.41 10.78
N PRO A 707 -42.59 4.65 10.25
CA PRO A 707 -41.57 5.67 10.52
C PRO A 707 -41.76 6.33 11.88
N ARG A 708 -40.75 7.07 12.37
CA ARG A 708 -40.80 7.84 13.63
C ARG A 708 -42.06 8.71 13.78
N ALA A 709 -42.50 9.37 12.71
CA ALA A 709 -43.66 10.27 12.72
C ALA A 709 -45.00 9.59 13.11
N ASP A 710 -45.07 8.27 13.00
CA ASP A 710 -46.23 7.46 13.37
C ASP A 710 -46.30 7.15 14.88
N ALA A 711 -45.21 7.39 15.62
CA ALA A 711 -45.10 7.13 17.05
C ALA A 711 -45.66 8.28 17.91
N LYS A 712 -46.03 7.97 19.16
CA LYS A 712 -46.21 8.98 20.21
C LYS A 712 -44.92 9.09 20.99
N GLY A 713 -44.42 10.31 21.26
CA GLY A 713 -43.12 10.51 21.89
C GLY A 713 -43.09 11.62 22.95
N ALA A 714 -42.11 11.55 23.84
CA ALA A 714 -41.69 12.61 24.76
C ALA A 714 -40.15 12.79 24.64
N PHE A 715 -39.71 14.01 24.31
CA PHE A 715 -38.36 14.30 23.78
C PHE A 715 -37.91 15.79 23.92
N THR A 716 -38.33 16.49 24.97
CA THR A 716 -38.14 17.96 25.12
C THR A 716 -37.39 18.41 26.37
N LYS A 717 -37.03 17.49 27.27
CA LYS A 717 -36.49 17.80 28.60
C LYS A 717 -34.98 17.96 28.61
N GLY A 718 -34.27 17.32 27.69
CA GLY A 718 -32.82 17.41 27.55
C GLY A 718 -32.05 16.53 28.56
N PRO A 719 -30.71 16.69 28.63
CA PRO A 719 -29.83 15.82 29.39
C PRO A 719 -30.20 15.68 30.88
N SER A 720 -30.03 14.48 31.43
CA SER A 720 -30.30 14.11 32.83
C SER A 720 -31.76 14.23 33.29
N ALA A 721 -32.68 14.67 32.44
CA ALA A 721 -34.07 14.86 32.80
C ALA A 721 -34.91 13.64 32.39
N ALA A 722 -35.88 13.27 33.22
CA ALA A 722 -36.77 12.17 32.91
C ALA A 722 -37.83 12.59 31.87
N GLU A 723 -37.99 11.80 30.82
CA GLU A 723 -39.09 11.92 29.88
C GLU A 723 -40.26 11.05 30.32
N ARG A 724 -41.48 11.60 30.23
CA ARG A 724 -42.72 10.92 30.61
C ARG A 724 -43.75 11.03 29.51
N LEU A 725 -44.20 9.88 29.03
CA LEU A 725 -45.18 9.75 27.96
C LEU A 725 -46.40 8.96 28.45
N THR A 726 -47.57 9.59 28.47
CA THR A 726 -48.86 8.90 28.69
C THR A 726 -49.55 8.68 27.36
N VAL A 727 -49.86 7.43 27.03
CA VAL A 727 -50.60 7.05 25.82
C VAL A 727 -51.94 6.43 26.19
N THR A 728 -52.98 6.73 25.43
CA THR A 728 -54.23 5.96 25.43
C THR A 728 -54.28 5.17 24.13
N PRO A 729 -53.99 3.85 24.15
CA PRO A 729 -53.89 3.04 22.94
C PRO A 729 -55.20 3.03 22.15
N GLY A 730 -55.11 3.18 20.83
CA GLY A 730 -56.28 3.03 19.94
C GLY A 730 -56.57 1.57 19.58
N VAL A 731 -55.60 0.68 19.76
CA VAL A 731 -55.67 -0.74 19.42
C VAL A 731 -55.15 -1.58 20.59
N THR A 732 -55.66 -2.79 20.74
CA THR A 732 -55.16 -3.78 21.72
C THR A 732 -54.08 -4.62 21.07
N GLY A 733 -52.95 -4.82 21.76
CA GLY A 733 -51.87 -5.69 21.28
C GLY A 733 -50.48 -5.24 21.75
N ALA A 734 -49.46 -5.91 21.22
CA ALA A 734 -48.05 -5.65 21.49
C ALA A 734 -47.61 -4.32 20.85
N HIS A 735 -47.37 -3.30 21.66
CA HIS A 735 -46.80 -2.02 21.24
C HIS A 735 -45.29 -2.02 21.43
N ALA A 736 -44.56 -1.36 20.54
CA ALA A 736 -43.13 -1.11 20.73
C ALA A 736 -42.94 0.08 21.68
N VAL A 737 -42.02 -0.05 22.64
CA VAL A 737 -41.54 1.00 23.52
C VAL A 737 -40.08 1.23 23.18
N ILE A 738 -39.79 2.37 22.57
CA ILE A 738 -38.51 2.69 21.97
C ILE A 738 -37.87 3.80 22.80
N VAL A 739 -36.65 3.58 23.25
CA VAL A 739 -35.81 4.59 23.89
C VAL A 739 -34.73 4.96 22.90
N ILE A 740 -34.50 6.25 22.72
CA ILE A 740 -33.46 6.76 21.83
C ILE A 740 -32.48 7.59 22.64
N GLN A 741 -31.18 7.33 22.47
CA GLN A 741 -30.14 8.13 23.08
C GLN A 741 -29.66 9.20 22.11
N LYS A 742 -29.75 10.46 22.53
CA LYS A 742 -29.26 11.60 21.76
C LYS A 742 -27.81 11.93 22.11
N SER A 743 -27.44 11.75 23.38
CA SER A 743 -26.07 11.95 23.89
C SER A 743 -25.88 11.36 25.29
N GLY A 744 -24.62 11.19 25.70
CA GLY A 744 -24.23 10.66 27.00
C GLY A 744 -23.98 9.15 26.96
N SER A 745 -23.58 8.57 28.09
CA SER A 745 -23.39 7.12 28.28
C SER A 745 -23.82 6.76 29.70
N GLY A 746 -24.33 5.54 29.86
CA GLY A 746 -24.53 4.91 31.17
C GLY A 746 -25.93 4.33 31.32
N ARG A 747 -26.43 4.30 32.56
CA ARG A 747 -27.66 3.60 32.91
C ARG A 747 -28.86 4.53 32.95
N PHE A 748 -30.01 3.93 32.67
CA PHE A 748 -31.31 4.56 32.82
C PHE A 748 -32.35 3.57 33.35
N ARG A 749 -33.47 4.09 33.85
CA ARG A 749 -34.65 3.28 34.22
C ARG A 749 -35.78 3.50 33.25
N LEU A 750 -36.32 2.40 32.71
CA LEU A 750 -37.53 2.37 31.91
C LEU A 750 -38.68 1.76 32.72
N ALA A 751 -39.68 2.57 33.02
CA ALA A 751 -40.82 2.18 33.84
C ALA A 751 -42.15 2.24 33.08
N ARG A 752 -43.06 1.31 33.40
CA ARG A 752 -44.44 1.26 32.92
C ARG A 752 -45.41 1.33 34.09
N SER A 753 -46.32 2.30 34.10
CA SER A 753 -47.33 2.50 35.16
C SER A 753 -48.72 2.77 34.63
#